data_AF-A0A9D1HQI2-F1
#
_entry.id   AF-A0A9D1HQI2-F1
#
_cell.length_a   1.000
_cell.length_b   1.000
_cell.length_c   1.000
_cell.angle_alpha   90.00
_cell.angle_beta   90.00
_cell.angle_gamma   90.00
#
_symmetry.space_group_name_H-M   'P 1'
#
loop_
_entity.id
_entity.type
_entity.pdbx_description
1 polymer ?
#
loop_
_entity_poly.entity_id
_entity_poly.type
_entity_poly.pdbx_seq_one_letter_code
_entity_poly.pdbx_strand_id
1 'polypeptide(L)'
;MFAFSGISGVYAEEVTPSEPETAATVTSQTPKEVILDASSNEFLADLQADGYAELGRYKVEKIKDNIYHWDEGTKDLPGGAKDEQGNMNNPSSMYFVLSEDGVILVDLGNGSTDETDIANAKTIIASMVGNKPLSILLTHNHGDHTGWAQSANQVFEGIAIDHIYISEPDFEGAKAALGTLVNQVQTVKDGETKTIYGADYEFHIVSAHTEGSLLIKDATHDALYIGDTFGSGYIWALWDTNNGNPLAALSDGCTLARNILNEMPNASILAGHRWQQFDQSNPERPEEMSIQYFNDMAQVINGLMDGTTITEPYDVVAWAPDAIELSSNGAKAKIDTLPTFVEAYKNSVNQMDEAYIYSASDKLSIDSVNATAAPTFIIYPDGSMSDTEALQYLKDSGIQAIVDRSASKAYVARPSNGQSFTSDDVANFEAIVNKIGVSNNLKLIGIGNGATFINQNLTGYMNFVSGLALINPEAGASVNVSVPTYLVTDDQAIIDTYVKANHATLVSEGLYENPDSHYEIVAVHSDTDQTAVAATQDAWDKVLKKFGRIGNYSEVYKETATWYSRPLLSGDLAADQARKYQYFDSIDAIDNIHRYVITQDLNDNGVNSLWYEYIPEQAVNAQEGTIPVVILFHGNTNDPRTQYDTSGWAQIASEEGIILICPEWQGHTYQGYTYDPMTSDQNATPDSDVIKMLKIIEEKYPQIDQSRIYISGLSAGSMNTTNAGLSGAKYFAAGAGHSGPFGASETNKQMVGQYKDQYDMPIIFFTGDGDEYLKDTFDVAGDNGGLQVAQLYQEFNDMPVTQVDEIDPDDAYLYGVPWTTRYTIEPNAENIAKIDVGLIENAKGVEIGMARIYGWGHWNYTPDARLMWEFMSKYARDLETGETIRLDLEDPGDNTPGEEVPDDGGDGTVDVEQPGSGSVVQTGDPTSMTAYAVAGIMAVVLMAGVLIIRKRRHTAE
;
A
#
# COMPACT_ATOMS: atom_id res chain seq x y z
N MET A 1 -2.08 -3.39 -0.44
CA MET A 1 -1.48 -2.06 -0.63
C MET A 1 -0.04 -2.05 -0.11
N PHE A 2 0.88 -2.69 -0.83
CA PHE A 2 2.29 -2.31 -0.77
C PHE A 2 2.48 -1.09 -1.67
N ALA A 3 3.02 -0.03 -1.07
CA ALA A 3 3.06 1.31 -1.63
C ALA A 3 4.17 1.45 -2.66
N PHE A 4 3.85 1.91 -3.87
CA PHE A 4 4.67 2.80 -4.71
C PHE A 4 3.79 3.25 -5.90
N SER A 5 3.19 4.44 -5.82
CA SER A 5 2.66 5.15 -7.00
C SER A 5 3.01 6.62 -6.88
N GLY A 6 3.92 7.10 -7.73
CA GLY A 6 4.19 8.52 -7.90
C GLY A 6 3.01 9.23 -8.54
N ILE A 7 2.62 10.39 -8.02
CA ILE A 7 1.63 11.28 -8.62
C ILE A 7 2.26 12.68 -8.64
N SER A 8 2.37 13.27 -9.83
CA SER A 8 2.67 14.69 -10.05
C SER A 8 1.37 15.44 -10.33
N GLY A 9 0.93 16.32 -9.42
CA GLY A 9 -0.18 17.24 -9.63
C GLY A 9 0.32 18.60 -10.12
N VAL A 10 -0.16 19.08 -11.27
CA VAL A 10 0.14 20.43 -11.77
C VAL A 10 -0.97 21.38 -11.28
N TYR A 11 -0.66 22.29 -10.35
CA TYR A 11 -1.55 23.38 -9.96
C TYR A 11 -1.33 24.60 -10.86
N ALA A 12 -2.41 25.10 -11.47
CA ALA A 12 -2.44 26.33 -12.24
C ALA A 12 -2.42 27.57 -11.32
N GLU A 13 -1.62 28.58 -11.70
CA GLU A 13 -1.34 29.82 -10.95
C GLU A 13 -2.58 30.62 -10.51
N GLU A 14 -2.53 31.13 -9.28
CA GLU A 14 -3.49 32.06 -8.68
C GLU A 14 -3.47 33.45 -9.34
N VAL A 15 -4.64 33.94 -9.75
CA VAL A 15 -4.89 35.38 -10.01
C VAL A 15 -5.75 35.93 -8.87
N THR A 16 -5.24 36.97 -8.20
CA THR A 16 -5.87 37.66 -7.06
C THR A 16 -7.31 38.17 -7.33
N PRO A 17 -8.17 38.24 -6.30
CA PRO A 17 -9.63 38.32 -6.46
C PRO A 17 -10.15 39.73 -6.75
N SER A 18 -10.97 39.84 -7.80
CA SER A 18 -12.02 40.87 -7.91
C SER A 18 -13.37 40.25 -7.53
N GLU A 19 -14.24 41.06 -6.90
CA GLU A 19 -15.58 40.78 -6.34
C GLU A 19 -16.40 39.61 -6.93
N PRO A 20 -17.26 38.96 -6.10
CA PRO A 20 -17.77 37.61 -6.35
C PRO A 20 -18.75 37.59 -7.52
N GLU A 21 -18.33 37.01 -8.64
CA GLU A 21 -19.25 36.33 -9.54
C GLU A 21 -19.48 34.91 -9.00
N THR A 22 -20.75 34.58 -8.90
CA THR A 22 -21.32 33.34 -8.36
C THR A 22 -20.54 32.09 -8.77
N ALA A 23 -19.96 31.39 -7.79
CA ALA A 23 -19.52 30.02 -7.94
C ALA A 23 -20.69 29.17 -8.44
N ALA A 24 -20.54 28.59 -9.63
CA ALA A 24 -21.45 27.56 -10.10
C ALA A 24 -21.22 26.32 -9.22
N THR A 25 -22.14 26.08 -8.29
CA THR A 25 -22.38 24.74 -7.78
C THR A 25 -22.54 23.80 -8.97
N VAL A 26 -21.63 22.84 -9.14
CA VAL A 26 -21.88 21.66 -9.97
C VAL A 26 -22.94 20.84 -9.23
N THR A 27 -24.20 21.21 -9.44
CA THR A 27 -25.32 20.34 -9.12
C THR A 27 -25.22 19.16 -10.09
N SER A 28 -24.95 17.95 -9.59
CA SER A 28 -25.23 16.74 -10.36
C SER A 28 -26.73 16.76 -10.67
N GLN A 29 -27.07 17.12 -11.91
CA GLN A 29 -28.43 16.94 -12.37
C GLN A 29 -28.55 15.46 -12.67
N THR A 30 -29.15 14.70 -11.74
CA THR A 30 -29.55 13.33 -12.05
C THR A 30 -30.37 13.39 -13.35
N PRO A 31 -29.90 12.73 -14.43
CA PRO A 31 -30.58 12.80 -15.70
C PRO A 31 -31.98 12.25 -15.51
N LYS A 32 -32.96 12.97 -16.06
CA LYS A 32 -34.35 12.54 -15.96
C LYS A 32 -34.49 11.14 -16.55
N GLU A 33 -35.09 10.23 -15.80
CA GLU A 33 -35.29 8.86 -16.25
C GLU A 33 -36.14 8.84 -17.53
N VAL A 34 -35.63 8.17 -18.55
CA VAL A 34 -36.28 7.96 -19.84
C VAL A 34 -37.09 6.68 -19.78
N ILE A 35 -38.41 6.83 -19.83
CA ILE A 35 -39.34 5.69 -19.80
C ILE A 35 -39.53 5.15 -21.21
N LEU A 36 -39.23 3.85 -21.40
CA LEU A 36 -39.51 3.12 -22.64
C LEU A 36 -41.02 2.92 -22.81
N ASP A 37 -41.50 2.88 -24.07
CA ASP A 37 -42.92 2.65 -24.37
C ASP A 37 -43.24 1.14 -24.39
N ALA A 38 -43.61 0.55 -23.24
CA ALA A 38 -43.97 -0.87 -23.16
C ALA A 38 -45.14 -1.31 -24.08
N SER A 39 -45.87 -0.40 -24.72
CA SER A 39 -46.97 -0.78 -25.60
C SER A 39 -46.54 -1.21 -27.00
N SER A 40 -45.25 -1.05 -27.35
CA SER A 40 -44.77 -1.29 -28.71
C SER A 40 -44.47 -2.75 -29.06
N ASN A 41 -44.02 -3.58 -28.10
CA ASN A 41 -43.85 -5.03 -28.27
C ASN A 41 -43.70 -5.76 -26.92
N GLU A 42 -43.79 -7.09 -26.95
CA GLU A 42 -43.71 -7.97 -25.77
C GLU A 42 -42.35 -7.87 -25.06
N PHE A 43 -41.26 -7.76 -25.81
CA PHE A 43 -39.91 -7.61 -25.25
C PHE A 43 -39.76 -6.35 -24.37
N LEU A 44 -40.29 -5.20 -24.79
CA LEU A 44 -40.27 -3.97 -23.99
C LEU A 44 -41.24 -4.03 -22.81
N ALA A 45 -42.37 -4.74 -22.96
CA ALA A 45 -43.29 -4.95 -21.87
C ALA A 45 -42.62 -5.74 -20.73
N ASP A 46 -41.89 -6.81 -21.06
CA ASP A 46 -41.12 -7.60 -20.10
C ASP A 46 -39.98 -6.78 -19.50
N LEU A 47 -39.20 -6.07 -20.33
CA LEU A 47 -38.08 -5.24 -19.86
C LEU A 47 -38.53 -4.15 -18.89
N GLN A 48 -39.67 -3.49 -19.15
CA GLN A 48 -40.20 -2.46 -18.26
C GLN A 48 -40.81 -3.05 -16.98
N ALA A 49 -41.40 -4.24 -17.04
CA ALA A 49 -42.01 -4.88 -15.88
C ALA A 49 -40.97 -5.46 -14.92
N ASP A 50 -39.98 -6.16 -15.46
CA ASP A 50 -39.05 -6.99 -14.69
C ASP A 50 -37.64 -6.39 -14.63
N GLY A 51 -37.36 -5.32 -15.38
CA GLY A 51 -36.00 -4.82 -15.57
C GLY A 51 -35.13 -5.78 -16.39
N TYR A 52 -35.73 -6.79 -17.02
CA TYR A 52 -35.05 -7.88 -17.72
C TYR A 52 -35.94 -8.43 -18.83
N ALA A 53 -35.37 -8.64 -20.02
CA ALA A 53 -36.05 -9.34 -21.12
C ALA A 53 -35.06 -10.18 -21.93
N GLU A 54 -35.53 -11.30 -22.46
CA GLU A 54 -34.77 -12.16 -23.37
C GLU A 54 -35.43 -12.18 -24.75
N LEU A 55 -34.61 -12.21 -25.80
CA LEU A 55 -35.08 -12.43 -27.16
C LEU A 55 -34.08 -13.31 -27.92
N GLY A 56 -34.46 -14.57 -28.15
CA GLY A 56 -33.58 -15.57 -28.73
C GLY A 56 -32.43 -15.88 -27.77
N ARG A 57 -31.19 -15.75 -28.25
CA ARG A 57 -29.97 -15.96 -27.44
C ARG A 57 -29.48 -14.71 -26.69
N TYR A 58 -30.24 -13.61 -26.73
CA TYR A 58 -29.82 -12.34 -26.14
C TYR A 58 -30.66 -12.00 -24.92
N LYS A 59 -30.04 -11.33 -23.95
CA LYS A 59 -30.76 -10.65 -22.85
C LYS A 59 -30.53 -9.14 -22.91
N VAL A 60 -31.50 -8.38 -22.39
CA VAL A 60 -31.33 -6.98 -22.05
C VAL A 60 -31.80 -6.78 -20.61
N GLU A 61 -30.98 -6.11 -19.80
CA GLU A 61 -31.26 -5.87 -18.38
C GLU A 61 -30.99 -4.41 -18.00
N LYS A 62 -31.87 -3.81 -17.21
CA LYS A 62 -31.66 -2.47 -16.64
C LYS A 62 -30.68 -2.61 -15.49
N ILE A 63 -29.50 -2.00 -15.60
CA ILE A 63 -28.47 -2.03 -14.55
C ILE A 63 -28.39 -0.72 -13.76
N LYS A 64 -28.78 0.39 -14.38
CA LYS A 64 -28.85 1.72 -13.77
C LYS A 64 -29.95 2.53 -14.45
N ASP A 65 -30.35 3.64 -13.85
CA ASP A 65 -31.24 4.57 -14.54
C ASP A 65 -30.64 4.98 -15.88
N ASN A 66 -31.45 4.85 -16.93
CA ASN A 66 -31.08 5.08 -18.33
C ASN A 66 -29.99 4.18 -18.92
N ILE A 67 -29.41 3.22 -18.17
CA ILE A 67 -28.38 2.30 -18.69
C ILE A 67 -28.89 0.86 -18.68
N TYR A 68 -28.84 0.24 -19.86
CA TYR A 68 -29.26 -1.14 -20.07
C TYR A 68 -28.13 -1.95 -20.67
N HIS A 69 -27.84 -3.10 -20.08
CA HIS A 69 -26.84 -4.05 -20.54
C HIS A 69 -27.46 -5.06 -21.50
N TRP A 70 -26.81 -5.28 -22.65
CA TRP A 70 -27.20 -6.24 -23.67
C TRP A 70 -26.02 -7.18 -23.97
N ASP A 71 -26.24 -8.50 -23.85
CA ASP A 71 -25.26 -9.53 -24.22
C ASP A 71 -25.95 -10.85 -24.66
N GLU A 72 -25.15 -11.89 -24.89
CA GLU A 72 -25.59 -13.26 -25.20
C GLU A 72 -25.80 -14.19 -23.97
N GLY A 73 -25.87 -13.66 -22.74
CA GLY A 73 -25.91 -14.42 -21.50
C GLY A 73 -27.32 -14.64 -20.93
N THR A 74 -28.16 -15.44 -21.59
CA THR A 74 -29.54 -15.73 -21.13
C THR A 74 -29.58 -16.60 -19.87
N LYS A 75 -30.74 -16.72 -19.22
CA LYS A 75 -30.92 -17.64 -18.08
C LYS A 75 -30.66 -19.10 -18.44
N ASP A 76 -31.01 -19.51 -19.66
CA ASP A 76 -30.84 -20.88 -20.14
C ASP A 76 -29.40 -21.17 -20.59
N LEU A 77 -28.65 -20.15 -21.01
CA LEU A 77 -27.24 -20.27 -21.39
C LEU A 77 -26.44 -19.06 -20.85
N PRO A 78 -26.17 -19.01 -19.53
CA PRO A 78 -25.42 -17.90 -18.95
C PRO A 78 -23.97 -17.88 -19.45
N GLY A 79 -23.29 -16.74 -19.30
CA GLY A 79 -21.86 -16.64 -19.62
C GLY A 79 -21.03 -17.68 -18.87
N GLY A 80 -20.03 -18.24 -19.54
CA GLY A 80 -19.18 -19.33 -19.03
C GLY A 80 -19.81 -20.73 -19.14
N ALA A 81 -21.14 -20.85 -19.32
CA ALA A 81 -21.79 -22.14 -19.52
C ALA A 81 -21.47 -22.72 -20.91
N LYS A 82 -21.59 -24.05 -21.04
CA LYS A 82 -21.39 -24.74 -22.32
C LYS A 82 -22.71 -25.02 -23.02
N ASP A 83 -22.77 -24.79 -24.32
CA ASP A 83 -23.89 -25.18 -25.18
C ASP A 83 -23.97 -26.72 -25.36
N GLU A 84 -24.99 -27.18 -26.10
CA GLU A 84 -25.18 -28.61 -26.40
C GLU A 84 -24.02 -29.24 -27.20
N GLN A 85 -23.20 -28.42 -27.86
CA GLN A 85 -22.02 -28.83 -28.63
C GLN A 85 -20.72 -28.77 -27.81
N GLY A 86 -20.79 -28.29 -26.56
CA GLY A 86 -19.67 -28.16 -25.65
C GLY A 86 -18.87 -26.86 -25.80
N ASN A 87 -19.33 -25.90 -26.62
CA ASN A 87 -18.69 -24.60 -26.75
C ASN A 87 -19.09 -23.74 -25.56
N MET A 88 -18.11 -23.04 -24.97
CA MET A 88 -18.38 -22.09 -23.89
C MET A 88 -19.02 -20.83 -24.45
N ASN A 89 -20.09 -20.35 -23.81
CA ASN A 89 -20.70 -19.08 -24.11
C ASN A 89 -19.83 -17.96 -23.53
N ASN A 90 -19.24 -17.14 -24.40
CA ASN A 90 -18.48 -15.94 -24.01
C ASN A 90 -19.23 -14.67 -24.44
N PRO A 91 -20.27 -14.23 -23.70
CA PRO A 91 -21.01 -13.02 -24.01
C PRO A 91 -20.11 -11.78 -24.04
N SER A 92 -20.41 -10.87 -24.97
CA SER A 92 -19.76 -9.56 -25.05
C SER A 92 -20.77 -8.47 -24.75
N SER A 93 -20.44 -7.66 -23.75
CA SER A 93 -21.29 -6.66 -23.17
C SER A 93 -21.42 -5.44 -24.06
N MET A 94 -22.65 -5.05 -24.36
CA MET A 94 -23.03 -3.78 -24.96
C MET A 94 -23.90 -2.99 -24.00
N TYR A 95 -23.85 -1.66 -24.07
CA TYR A 95 -24.64 -0.80 -23.17
C TYR A 95 -25.45 0.23 -23.94
N PHE A 96 -26.77 0.23 -23.75
CA PHE A 96 -27.63 1.32 -24.18
C PHE A 96 -27.67 2.42 -23.11
N VAL A 97 -27.40 3.66 -23.51
CA VAL A 97 -27.50 4.85 -22.67
C VAL A 97 -28.60 5.74 -23.24
N LEU A 98 -29.70 5.89 -22.51
CA LEU A 98 -30.90 6.57 -22.96
C LEU A 98 -30.89 8.03 -22.52
N SER A 99 -31.14 8.94 -23.46
CA SER A 99 -31.40 10.35 -23.17
C SER A 99 -32.72 10.81 -23.79
N GLU A 100 -33.19 12.01 -23.48
CA GLU A 100 -34.37 12.57 -24.15
C GLU A 100 -34.10 12.79 -25.66
N ASP A 101 -32.87 13.18 -26.02
CA ASP A 101 -32.49 13.64 -27.36
C ASP A 101 -31.94 12.53 -28.28
N GLY A 102 -31.54 11.39 -27.72
CA GLY A 102 -30.94 10.28 -28.47
C GLY A 102 -30.65 9.04 -27.63
N VAL A 103 -30.09 8.03 -28.27
CA VAL A 103 -29.59 6.82 -27.60
C VAL A 103 -28.12 6.63 -27.98
N ILE A 104 -27.31 6.23 -27.01
CA ILE A 104 -25.95 5.77 -27.27
C ILE A 104 -25.92 4.25 -27.12
N LEU A 105 -25.19 3.59 -28.00
CA LEU A 105 -24.81 2.19 -27.87
C LEU A 105 -23.30 2.11 -27.70
N VAL A 106 -22.85 1.63 -26.54
CA VAL A 106 -21.44 1.36 -26.27
C VAL A 106 -21.14 -0.07 -26.69
N ASP A 107 -20.16 -0.21 -27.58
CA ASP A 107 -19.74 -1.42 -28.29
C ASP A 107 -20.83 -2.09 -29.15
N LEU A 108 -20.41 -3.07 -29.96
CA LEU A 108 -21.24 -3.77 -30.95
C LEU A 108 -21.20 -5.30 -30.81
N GLY A 109 -20.67 -5.82 -29.70
CA GLY A 109 -20.75 -7.24 -29.32
C GLY A 109 -20.12 -8.21 -30.33
N ASN A 110 -20.36 -9.51 -30.12
CA ASN A 110 -19.86 -10.59 -30.99
C ASN A 110 -20.44 -10.56 -32.41
N GLY A 111 -21.66 -10.01 -32.55
CA GLY A 111 -22.43 -10.11 -33.77
C GLY A 111 -22.88 -11.54 -34.13
N SER A 112 -23.51 -11.68 -35.29
CA SER A 112 -23.89 -12.97 -35.85
C SER A 112 -24.14 -12.87 -37.35
N THR A 113 -23.92 -13.97 -38.05
CA THR A 113 -24.34 -14.16 -39.45
C THR A 113 -25.64 -14.98 -39.58
N ASP A 114 -26.20 -15.47 -38.46
CA ASP A 114 -27.47 -16.20 -38.46
C ASP A 114 -28.65 -15.23 -38.67
N GLU A 115 -29.58 -15.59 -39.57
CA GLU A 115 -30.72 -14.72 -39.92
C GLU A 115 -31.67 -14.49 -38.74
N THR A 116 -31.80 -15.47 -37.83
CA THR A 116 -32.64 -15.35 -36.63
C THR A 116 -32.00 -14.39 -35.63
N ASP A 117 -30.69 -14.54 -35.41
CA ASP A 117 -29.94 -13.65 -34.53
C ASP A 117 -29.98 -12.20 -35.02
N ILE A 118 -29.79 -11.98 -36.33
CA ILE A 118 -29.90 -10.66 -36.96
C ILE A 118 -31.29 -10.07 -36.77
N ALA A 119 -32.36 -10.87 -36.94
CA ALA A 119 -33.72 -10.42 -36.73
C ALA A 119 -34.01 -10.05 -35.26
N ASN A 120 -33.48 -10.82 -34.32
CA ASN A 120 -33.58 -10.53 -32.88
C ASN A 120 -32.83 -9.25 -32.51
N ALA A 121 -31.58 -9.10 -32.96
CA ALA A 121 -30.79 -7.88 -32.71
C ALA A 121 -31.45 -6.63 -33.31
N LYS A 122 -31.97 -6.73 -34.54
CA LYS A 122 -32.76 -5.65 -35.16
C LYS A 122 -33.98 -5.28 -34.31
N THR A 123 -34.67 -6.27 -33.75
CA THR A 123 -35.83 -6.04 -32.88
C THR A 123 -35.44 -5.35 -31.58
N ILE A 124 -34.35 -5.78 -30.94
CA ILE A 124 -33.81 -5.15 -29.71
C ILE A 124 -33.44 -3.70 -30.00
N ILE A 125 -32.62 -3.43 -31.02
CA ILE A 125 -32.17 -2.07 -31.36
C ILE A 125 -33.35 -1.18 -31.71
N ALA A 126 -34.28 -1.63 -32.56
CA ALA A 126 -35.47 -0.84 -32.89
C ALA A 126 -36.34 -0.54 -31.66
N SER A 127 -36.38 -1.45 -30.68
CA SER A 127 -37.11 -1.28 -29.43
C SER A 127 -36.44 -0.26 -28.52
N MET A 128 -35.13 -0.38 -28.31
CA MET A 128 -34.37 0.50 -27.41
C MET A 128 -34.20 1.91 -27.97
N VAL A 129 -34.02 2.04 -29.29
CA VAL A 129 -33.78 3.33 -29.98
C VAL A 129 -35.10 4.04 -30.35
N GLY A 130 -36.11 3.29 -30.78
CA GLY A 130 -37.37 3.85 -31.26
C GLY A 130 -37.16 4.80 -32.45
N ASN A 131 -37.71 6.02 -32.35
CA ASN A 131 -37.60 7.05 -33.39
C ASN A 131 -36.45 8.05 -33.13
N LYS A 132 -35.61 7.80 -32.12
CA LYS A 132 -34.50 8.69 -31.75
C LYS A 132 -33.27 8.42 -32.62
N PRO A 133 -32.37 9.40 -32.78
CA PRO A 133 -31.05 9.14 -33.37
C PRO A 133 -30.19 8.28 -32.45
N LEU A 134 -29.24 7.55 -33.04
CA LEU A 134 -28.28 6.67 -32.38
C LEU A 134 -26.85 7.18 -32.61
N SER A 135 -26.04 7.20 -31.56
CA SER A 135 -24.57 7.29 -31.67
C SER A 135 -23.93 6.05 -31.08
N ILE A 136 -22.77 5.66 -31.58
CA ILE A 136 -22.05 4.45 -31.12
C ILE A 136 -20.70 4.86 -30.56
N LEU A 137 -20.34 4.32 -29.40
CA LEU A 137 -18.99 4.45 -28.82
C LEU A 137 -18.32 3.08 -28.88
N LEU A 138 -17.18 2.96 -29.56
CA LEU A 138 -16.40 1.72 -29.61
C LEU A 138 -15.21 1.85 -28.66
N THR A 139 -15.11 0.94 -27.70
CA THR A 139 -14.03 0.94 -26.70
C THR A 139 -12.69 0.54 -27.31
N HIS A 140 -12.70 -0.41 -28.25
CA HIS A 140 -11.51 -0.85 -29.00
C HIS A 140 -11.90 -1.61 -30.28
N ASN A 141 -10.91 -2.10 -31.04
CA ASN A 141 -11.10 -2.66 -32.38
C ASN A 141 -11.29 -4.18 -32.48
N HIS A 142 -11.39 -4.94 -31.39
CA HIS A 142 -11.59 -6.38 -31.49
C HIS A 142 -12.98 -6.77 -32.01
N GLY A 143 -13.07 -7.99 -32.54
CA GLY A 143 -14.23 -8.47 -33.30
C GLY A 143 -15.49 -8.60 -32.46
N ASP A 144 -15.33 -8.85 -31.17
CA ASP A 144 -16.34 -8.99 -30.14
C ASP A 144 -16.82 -7.66 -29.55
N HIS A 145 -16.26 -6.54 -30.02
CA HIS A 145 -16.70 -5.18 -29.76
C HIS A 145 -17.18 -4.47 -31.03
N THR A 146 -16.93 -5.07 -32.20
CA THR A 146 -17.27 -4.52 -33.53
C THR A 146 -18.20 -5.43 -34.33
N GLY A 147 -18.68 -6.53 -33.76
CA GLY A 147 -19.28 -7.65 -34.49
C GLY A 147 -20.55 -7.28 -35.25
N TRP A 148 -21.49 -6.55 -34.64
CA TRP A 148 -22.71 -6.11 -35.35
C TRP A 148 -22.45 -5.14 -36.51
N ALA A 149 -21.27 -4.54 -36.61
CA ALA A 149 -20.92 -3.73 -37.76
C ALA A 149 -20.87 -4.54 -39.07
N GLN A 150 -20.56 -5.83 -38.99
CA GLN A 150 -20.50 -6.73 -40.16
C GLN A 150 -21.87 -6.94 -40.81
N SER A 151 -22.95 -6.84 -40.02
CA SER A 151 -24.35 -6.99 -40.47
C SER A 151 -25.14 -5.66 -40.38
N ALA A 152 -24.44 -4.53 -40.37
CA ALA A 152 -25.01 -3.22 -40.05
C ALA A 152 -26.21 -2.82 -40.93
N ASN A 153 -26.15 -3.13 -42.23
CA ASN A 153 -27.22 -2.78 -43.18
C ASN A 153 -28.55 -3.49 -42.90
N GLN A 154 -28.55 -4.55 -42.08
CA GLN A 154 -29.74 -5.29 -41.69
C GLN A 154 -30.13 -4.94 -40.25
N VAL A 155 -29.17 -4.96 -39.34
CA VAL A 155 -29.40 -4.77 -37.89
C VAL A 155 -29.81 -3.33 -37.57
N PHE A 156 -29.23 -2.34 -38.24
CA PHE A 156 -29.57 -0.92 -38.08
C PHE A 156 -30.54 -0.41 -39.17
N GLU A 157 -31.22 -1.30 -39.89
CA GLU A 157 -32.15 -0.88 -40.93
C GLU A 157 -33.29 -0.03 -40.34
N GLY A 158 -33.38 1.23 -40.78
CA GLY A 158 -34.38 2.19 -40.30
C GLY A 158 -33.93 3.04 -39.11
N ILE A 159 -32.72 2.83 -38.59
CA ILE A 159 -32.12 3.61 -37.51
C ILE A 159 -31.22 4.71 -38.08
N ALA A 160 -31.37 5.93 -37.58
CA ALA A 160 -30.49 7.04 -37.93
C ALA A 160 -29.25 7.01 -37.04
N ILE A 161 -28.11 6.57 -37.58
CA ILE A 161 -26.81 6.65 -36.90
C ILE A 161 -26.17 8.00 -37.21
N ASP A 162 -26.00 8.85 -36.20
CA ASP A 162 -25.35 10.15 -36.35
C ASP A 162 -23.84 9.98 -36.47
N HIS A 163 -23.21 9.42 -35.43
CA HIS A 163 -21.76 9.31 -35.29
C HIS A 163 -21.35 7.98 -34.65
N ILE A 164 -20.16 7.50 -35.04
CA ILE A 164 -19.45 6.40 -34.40
C ILE A 164 -18.12 6.93 -33.89
N TYR A 165 -17.88 6.82 -32.60
CA TYR A 165 -16.65 7.29 -31.97
C TYR A 165 -15.74 6.09 -31.68
N ILE A 166 -14.48 6.20 -32.07
CA ILE A 166 -13.40 5.24 -31.79
C ILE A 166 -12.10 6.01 -31.65
N SER A 167 -11.15 5.49 -30.88
CA SER A 167 -9.85 6.16 -30.76
C SER A 167 -9.11 6.21 -32.10
N GLU A 168 -8.30 7.26 -32.27
CA GLU A 168 -7.45 7.42 -33.46
C GLU A 168 -6.51 6.21 -33.70
N PRO A 169 -5.87 5.60 -32.69
CA PRO A 169 -5.00 4.44 -32.89
C PRO A 169 -5.73 3.18 -33.37
N ASP A 170 -6.95 2.93 -32.88
CA ASP A 170 -7.68 1.69 -33.19
C ASP A 170 -8.51 1.77 -34.47
N PHE A 171 -8.70 2.97 -35.02
CA PHE A 171 -9.55 3.19 -36.19
C PHE A 171 -9.13 2.34 -37.40
N GLU A 172 -7.83 2.28 -37.73
CA GLU A 172 -7.37 1.51 -38.89
C GLU A 172 -7.71 0.02 -38.75
N GLY A 173 -7.60 -0.54 -37.54
CA GLY A 173 -7.96 -1.94 -37.26
C GLY A 173 -9.47 -2.20 -37.37
N ALA A 174 -10.30 -1.24 -36.97
CA ALA A 174 -11.75 -1.37 -36.99
C ALA A 174 -12.39 -1.20 -38.38
N LYS A 175 -11.71 -0.56 -39.34
CA LYS A 175 -12.28 -0.24 -40.67
C LYS A 175 -12.92 -1.42 -41.39
N ALA A 176 -12.27 -2.58 -41.34
CA ALA A 176 -12.75 -3.76 -42.03
C ALA A 176 -14.09 -4.24 -41.47
N ALA A 177 -14.24 -4.28 -40.15
CA ALA A 177 -15.48 -4.65 -39.48
C ALA A 177 -16.57 -3.59 -39.70
N LEU A 178 -16.21 -2.30 -39.65
CA LEU A 178 -17.14 -1.18 -39.83
C LEU A 178 -17.77 -1.13 -41.23
N GLY A 179 -17.09 -1.59 -42.27
CA GLY A 179 -17.65 -1.69 -43.61
C GLY A 179 -18.25 -0.36 -44.10
N THR A 180 -19.57 -0.32 -44.31
CA THR A 180 -20.27 0.90 -44.76
C THR A 180 -20.38 1.97 -43.67
N LEU A 181 -20.31 1.58 -42.39
CA LEU A 181 -20.40 2.47 -41.23
C LEU A 181 -19.18 3.38 -41.06
N VAL A 182 -18.08 3.10 -41.77
CA VAL A 182 -16.84 3.90 -41.72
C VAL A 182 -17.07 5.38 -42.06
N ASN A 183 -18.14 5.69 -42.82
CA ASN A 183 -18.46 7.06 -43.21
C ASN A 183 -19.10 7.89 -42.08
N GLN A 184 -19.55 7.25 -41.00
CA GLN A 184 -20.10 7.89 -39.80
C GLN A 184 -19.05 8.06 -38.70
N VAL A 185 -17.81 7.58 -38.91
CA VAL A 185 -16.79 7.56 -37.86
C VAL A 185 -16.21 8.96 -37.60
N GLN A 186 -16.08 9.29 -36.32
CA GLN A 186 -15.25 10.37 -35.81
C GLN A 186 -14.20 9.78 -34.88
N THR A 187 -12.93 9.96 -35.20
CA THR A 187 -11.86 9.52 -34.31
C THR A 187 -11.75 10.47 -33.11
N VAL A 188 -11.45 9.93 -31.94
CA VAL A 188 -11.17 10.69 -30.71
C VAL A 188 -9.71 10.56 -30.30
N LYS A 189 -9.20 11.59 -29.65
CA LYS A 189 -7.86 11.62 -29.04
C LYS A 189 -7.95 11.45 -27.52
N ASP A 190 -6.81 11.14 -26.92
CA ASP A 190 -6.69 11.10 -25.47
C ASP A 190 -7.06 12.46 -24.84
N GLY A 191 -7.88 12.42 -23.79
CA GLY A 191 -8.43 13.59 -23.08
C GLY A 191 -9.48 14.39 -23.86
N GLU A 192 -9.94 13.91 -25.02
CA GLU A 192 -10.96 14.63 -25.80
C GLU A 192 -12.35 14.44 -25.18
N THR A 193 -13.14 15.52 -25.11
CA THR A 193 -14.54 15.47 -24.68
C THR A 193 -15.49 15.70 -25.87
N LYS A 194 -16.55 14.88 -25.97
CA LYS A 194 -17.66 15.09 -26.91
C LYS A 194 -18.99 15.20 -26.17
N THR A 195 -19.73 16.26 -26.46
CA THR A 195 -21.13 16.37 -26.03
C THR A 195 -22.02 15.60 -27.00
N ILE A 196 -22.65 14.52 -26.52
CA ILE A 196 -23.52 13.65 -27.31
C ILE A 196 -24.88 13.59 -26.61
N TYR A 197 -25.93 14.03 -27.32
CA TYR A 197 -27.31 14.08 -26.81
C TYR A 197 -27.46 14.75 -25.43
N GLY A 198 -26.70 15.81 -25.19
CA GLY A 198 -26.78 16.61 -23.97
C GLY A 198 -25.90 16.13 -22.80
N ALA A 199 -25.16 15.02 -22.96
CA ALA A 199 -24.20 14.53 -21.98
C ALA A 199 -22.77 14.62 -22.54
N ASP A 200 -21.80 14.94 -21.67
CA ASP A 200 -20.38 14.99 -22.02
C ASP A 200 -19.73 13.62 -21.80
N TYR A 201 -19.03 13.13 -22.82
CA TYR A 201 -18.22 11.91 -22.79
C TYR A 201 -16.76 12.27 -22.97
N GLU A 202 -15.94 11.98 -21.98
CA GLU A 202 -14.49 12.20 -22.02
C GLU A 202 -13.77 10.88 -22.33
N PHE A 203 -12.91 10.89 -23.33
CA PHE A 203 -12.25 9.71 -23.89
C PHE A 203 -10.78 9.69 -23.48
N HIS A 204 -10.35 8.64 -22.80
CA HIS A 204 -8.95 8.44 -22.44
C HIS A 204 -8.40 7.18 -23.07
N ILE A 205 -7.20 7.27 -23.65
CA ILE A 205 -6.54 6.15 -24.32
C ILE A 205 -5.61 5.45 -23.33
N VAL A 206 -5.80 4.15 -23.14
CA VAL A 206 -4.94 3.29 -22.32
C VAL A 206 -4.42 2.16 -23.21
N SER A 207 -3.21 2.34 -23.73
CA SER A 207 -2.59 1.46 -24.73
C SER A 207 -2.07 0.13 -24.15
N ALA A 208 -2.93 -0.64 -23.50
CA ALA A 208 -2.59 -1.91 -22.84
C ALA A 208 -3.16 -3.14 -23.55
N HIS A 209 -4.49 -3.22 -23.70
CA HIS A 209 -5.16 -4.33 -24.38
C HIS A 209 -5.03 -4.22 -25.91
N THR A 210 -5.37 -3.05 -26.44
CA THR A 210 -5.05 -2.60 -27.81
C THR A 210 -4.35 -1.24 -27.75
N GLU A 211 -3.74 -0.80 -28.86
CA GLU A 211 -3.07 0.51 -28.90
C GLU A 211 -4.04 1.67 -28.62
N GLY A 212 -5.31 1.50 -28.98
CA GLY A 212 -6.36 2.50 -28.84
C GLY A 212 -7.46 2.15 -27.85
N SER A 213 -7.25 1.22 -26.92
CA SER A 213 -8.25 0.86 -25.91
C SER A 213 -8.68 2.08 -25.10
N LEU A 214 -9.99 2.24 -24.88
CA LEU A 214 -10.57 3.43 -24.27
C LEU A 214 -11.09 3.18 -22.85
N LEU A 215 -10.88 4.20 -22.02
CA LEU A 215 -11.61 4.47 -20.79
C LEU A 215 -12.51 5.69 -21.04
N ILE A 216 -13.83 5.52 -20.95
CA ILE A 216 -14.80 6.57 -21.31
C ILE A 216 -15.58 7.01 -20.08
N LYS A 217 -15.41 8.26 -19.68
CA LYS A 217 -16.07 8.87 -18.52
C LYS A 217 -17.39 9.51 -18.95
N ASP A 218 -18.47 9.15 -18.25
CA ASP A 218 -19.81 9.72 -18.37
C ASP A 218 -20.30 10.17 -16.99
N ALA A 219 -19.97 11.41 -16.64
CA ALA A 219 -20.38 12.00 -15.37
C ALA A 219 -21.88 12.29 -15.29
N THR A 220 -22.59 12.31 -16.42
CA THR A 220 -24.03 12.59 -16.44
C THR A 220 -24.80 11.40 -15.90
N HIS A 221 -24.43 10.18 -16.29
CA HIS A 221 -25.10 8.95 -15.87
C HIS A 221 -24.38 8.22 -14.72
N ASP A 222 -23.35 8.83 -14.14
CA ASP A 222 -22.45 8.20 -13.18
C ASP A 222 -21.95 6.84 -13.71
N ALA A 223 -21.28 6.84 -14.86
CA ALA A 223 -20.79 5.62 -15.51
C ALA A 223 -19.36 5.78 -16.04
N LEU A 224 -18.62 4.68 -16.00
CA LEU A 224 -17.27 4.54 -16.54
C LEU A 224 -17.21 3.30 -17.44
N TYR A 225 -17.13 3.51 -18.76
CA TYR A 225 -17.08 2.41 -19.71
C TYR A 225 -15.63 2.03 -19.98
N ILE A 226 -15.30 0.75 -19.79
CA ILE A 226 -13.92 0.28 -19.86
C ILE A 226 -13.68 -0.76 -20.95
N GLY A 227 -14.73 -1.36 -21.54
CA GLY A 227 -14.56 -2.46 -22.49
C GLY A 227 -13.60 -3.53 -21.94
N ASP A 228 -12.61 -3.92 -22.74
CA ASP A 228 -11.54 -4.83 -22.32
C ASP A 228 -10.26 -4.13 -21.86
N THR A 229 -10.26 -2.79 -21.81
CA THR A 229 -9.10 -1.96 -21.46
C THR A 229 -8.44 -2.38 -20.15
N PHE A 230 -9.24 -2.81 -19.17
CA PHE A 230 -8.79 -3.37 -17.88
C PHE A 230 -9.36 -4.77 -17.62
N GLY A 231 -9.97 -5.42 -18.61
CA GLY A 231 -10.64 -6.71 -18.43
C GLY A 231 -11.83 -6.66 -17.45
N SER A 232 -12.33 -7.85 -17.10
CA SER A 232 -13.52 -8.03 -16.24
C SER A 232 -13.29 -9.02 -15.08
N GLY A 233 -12.10 -8.96 -14.48
CA GLY A 233 -11.56 -9.93 -13.51
C GLY A 233 -10.23 -10.52 -13.97
N TYR A 234 -10.06 -10.66 -15.28
CA TYR A 234 -8.78 -10.89 -15.93
C TYR A 234 -8.69 -10.08 -17.23
N ILE A 235 -7.48 -9.71 -17.64
CA ILE A 235 -7.20 -8.96 -18.87
C ILE A 235 -6.15 -9.69 -19.73
N TRP A 236 -6.35 -9.67 -21.04
CA TRP A 236 -5.31 -10.02 -21.99
C TRP A 236 -4.45 -8.79 -22.35
N ALA A 237 -3.24 -8.73 -21.81
CA ALA A 237 -2.17 -7.80 -22.18
C ALA A 237 -1.12 -8.52 -23.03
N LEU A 238 -1.58 -9.15 -24.11
CA LEU A 238 -0.82 -10.09 -24.96
C LEU A 238 -0.33 -9.47 -26.28
N TRP A 239 -0.73 -8.24 -26.60
CA TRP A 239 -0.34 -7.55 -27.83
C TRP A 239 0.81 -6.58 -27.60
N ASP A 240 1.60 -6.36 -28.65
CA ASP A 240 2.69 -5.39 -28.66
C ASP A 240 2.10 -3.97 -28.77
N THR A 241 1.72 -3.42 -27.62
CA THR A 241 1.21 -2.05 -27.47
C THR A 241 2.17 -1.20 -26.66
N ASN A 242 2.02 0.13 -26.75
CA ASN A 242 2.85 1.09 -26.01
C ASN A 242 4.36 0.83 -26.20
N ASN A 243 4.75 0.57 -27.45
CA ASN A 243 6.14 0.24 -27.83
C ASN A 243 6.72 -0.98 -27.08
N GLY A 244 5.93 -2.04 -26.91
CA GLY A 244 6.34 -3.28 -26.25
C GLY A 244 6.26 -3.24 -24.73
N ASN A 245 5.47 -2.33 -24.16
CA ASN A 245 5.29 -2.20 -22.72
C ASN A 245 3.81 -1.97 -22.33
N PRO A 246 2.92 -2.94 -22.61
CA PRO A 246 1.51 -2.85 -22.24
C PRO A 246 1.30 -2.72 -20.72
N LEU A 247 2.18 -3.32 -19.90
CA LEU A 247 2.07 -3.28 -18.44
C LEU A 247 2.30 -1.87 -17.87
N ALA A 248 3.19 -1.08 -18.47
CA ALA A 248 3.36 0.32 -18.10
C ALA A 248 2.09 1.14 -18.43
N ALA A 249 1.51 0.94 -19.62
CA ALA A 249 0.27 1.60 -19.99
C ALA A 249 -0.89 1.20 -19.05
N LEU A 250 -0.96 -0.07 -18.65
CA LEU A 250 -1.97 -0.57 -17.72
C LEU A 250 -1.80 0.05 -16.31
N SER A 251 -0.56 0.18 -15.84
CA SER A 251 -0.23 0.85 -14.57
C SER A 251 -0.69 2.32 -14.57
N ASP A 252 -0.39 3.05 -15.63
CA ASP A 252 -0.80 4.46 -15.79
C ASP A 252 -2.33 4.57 -15.91
N GLY A 253 -2.95 3.66 -16.66
CA GLY A 253 -4.40 3.54 -16.79
C GLY A 253 -5.10 3.28 -15.45
N CYS A 254 -4.55 2.43 -14.60
CA CYS A 254 -5.10 2.19 -13.26
C CYS A 254 -5.08 3.47 -12.41
N THR A 255 -4.00 4.27 -12.52
CA THR A 255 -3.91 5.56 -11.83
C THR A 255 -4.96 6.53 -12.33
N LEU A 256 -5.15 6.64 -13.64
CA LEU A 256 -6.18 7.47 -14.25
C LEU A 256 -7.60 7.05 -13.81
N ALA A 257 -7.91 5.75 -13.84
CA ALA A 257 -9.20 5.23 -13.43
C ALA A 257 -9.51 5.55 -11.97
N ARG A 258 -8.53 5.40 -11.06
CA ARG A 258 -8.69 5.80 -9.65
C ARG A 258 -9.00 7.28 -9.48
N ASN A 259 -8.31 8.16 -10.22
CA ASN A 259 -8.55 9.60 -10.17
C ASN A 259 -9.99 9.94 -10.61
N ILE A 260 -10.44 9.35 -11.72
CA ILE A 260 -11.83 9.55 -12.20
C ILE A 260 -12.85 9.04 -11.18
N LEU A 261 -12.62 7.88 -10.57
CA LEU A 261 -13.56 7.29 -9.61
C LEU A 261 -13.58 8.04 -8.27
N ASN A 262 -12.50 8.72 -7.89
CA ASN A 262 -12.51 9.63 -6.75
C ASN A 262 -13.40 10.86 -7.01
N GLU A 263 -13.47 11.34 -8.26
CA GLU A 263 -14.41 12.39 -8.67
C GLU A 263 -15.85 11.87 -8.82
N MET A 264 -16.01 10.57 -9.13
CA MET A 264 -17.29 9.91 -9.39
C MET A 264 -17.49 8.67 -8.49
N PRO A 265 -17.61 8.82 -7.16
CA PRO A 265 -17.59 7.70 -6.22
C PRO A 265 -18.79 6.75 -6.35
N ASN A 266 -19.87 7.16 -7.03
CA ASN A 266 -21.06 6.35 -7.29
C ASN A 266 -21.11 5.79 -8.71
N ALA A 267 -20.01 5.90 -9.47
CA ALA A 267 -19.96 5.44 -10.84
C ALA A 267 -20.09 3.93 -10.95
N SER A 268 -20.90 3.47 -11.91
CA SER A 268 -20.91 2.07 -12.31
C SER A 268 -19.80 1.83 -13.33
N ILE A 269 -18.95 0.83 -13.09
CA ILE A 269 -17.86 0.45 -13.99
C ILE A 269 -18.39 -0.63 -14.95
N LEU A 270 -18.39 -0.34 -16.24
CA LEU A 270 -19.07 -1.10 -17.29
C LEU A 270 -18.05 -1.71 -18.25
N ALA A 271 -17.82 -3.02 -18.11
CA ALA A 271 -16.76 -3.74 -18.83
C ALA A 271 -17.25 -4.53 -20.04
N GLY A 272 -16.31 -5.02 -20.84
CA GLY A 272 -16.55 -5.72 -22.11
C GLY A 272 -17.07 -7.14 -21.97
N HIS A 273 -16.78 -7.80 -20.86
CA HIS A 273 -17.23 -9.16 -20.57
C HIS A 273 -17.79 -9.27 -19.14
N ARG A 274 -18.90 -8.58 -18.90
CA ARG A 274 -19.48 -8.46 -17.54
C ARG A 274 -19.75 -9.79 -16.85
N TRP A 275 -19.99 -10.87 -17.59
CA TRP A 275 -20.21 -12.20 -17.01
C TRP A 275 -19.00 -12.72 -16.21
N GLN A 276 -17.76 -12.35 -16.59
CA GLN A 276 -16.53 -12.79 -15.91
C GLN A 276 -16.45 -12.25 -14.48
N GLN A 277 -17.10 -11.11 -14.20
CA GLN A 277 -17.20 -10.52 -12.87
C GLN A 277 -17.95 -11.43 -11.88
N PHE A 278 -18.86 -12.26 -12.39
CA PHE A 278 -19.76 -13.09 -11.60
C PHE A 278 -19.53 -14.60 -11.80
N ASP A 279 -18.47 -14.99 -12.52
CA ASP A 279 -18.17 -16.40 -12.75
C ASP A 279 -17.77 -17.10 -11.44
N GLN A 280 -18.68 -17.92 -10.91
CA GLN A 280 -18.48 -18.65 -9.66
C GLN A 280 -17.34 -19.68 -9.74
N SER A 281 -16.89 -20.04 -10.94
CA SER A 281 -15.72 -20.89 -11.12
C SER A 281 -14.41 -20.16 -10.80
N ASN A 282 -14.42 -18.82 -10.84
CA ASN A 282 -13.31 -17.98 -10.44
C ASN A 282 -13.50 -17.50 -8.98
N PRO A 283 -12.69 -18.01 -8.01
CA PRO A 283 -12.76 -17.55 -6.62
C PRO A 283 -12.31 -16.09 -6.46
N GLU A 284 -11.50 -15.57 -7.38
CA GLU A 284 -10.90 -14.23 -7.37
C GLU A 284 -11.70 -13.22 -8.21
N ARG A 285 -12.95 -13.55 -8.57
CA ARG A 285 -13.81 -12.64 -9.34
C ARG A 285 -14.06 -11.33 -8.57
N PRO A 286 -14.06 -10.17 -9.26
CA PRO A 286 -14.26 -8.87 -8.61
C PRO A 286 -15.69 -8.62 -8.14
N GLU A 287 -16.67 -9.37 -8.64
CA GLU A 287 -18.10 -9.06 -8.48
C GLU A 287 -18.41 -7.68 -9.08
N GLU A 288 -19.34 -6.91 -8.53
CA GLU A 288 -19.51 -5.52 -8.97
C GLU A 288 -18.21 -4.75 -8.76
N MET A 289 -17.60 -4.31 -9.86
CA MET A 289 -16.32 -3.62 -9.79
C MET A 289 -16.46 -2.26 -9.08
N SER A 290 -15.42 -1.91 -8.34
CA SER A 290 -15.25 -0.61 -7.69
C SER A 290 -13.82 -0.12 -7.92
N ILE A 291 -13.47 1.02 -7.30
CA ILE A 291 -12.07 1.49 -7.27
C ILE A 291 -11.09 0.41 -6.77
N GLN A 292 -11.56 -0.56 -5.97
CA GLN A 292 -10.74 -1.68 -5.48
C GLN A 292 -10.19 -2.54 -6.62
N TYR A 293 -10.92 -2.73 -7.73
CA TYR A 293 -10.42 -3.52 -8.85
C TYR A 293 -9.13 -2.94 -9.46
N PHE A 294 -9.05 -1.61 -9.55
CA PHE A 294 -7.85 -0.92 -10.02
C PHE A 294 -6.73 -0.88 -8.97
N ASN A 295 -7.06 -0.98 -7.69
CA ASN A 295 -6.06 -1.18 -6.63
C ASN A 295 -5.46 -2.59 -6.74
N ASP A 296 -6.29 -3.60 -6.96
CA ASP A 296 -5.87 -5.00 -7.10
C ASP A 296 -5.00 -5.19 -8.35
N MET A 297 -5.40 -4.61 -9.48
CA MET A 297 -4.59 -4.65 -10.70
C MET A 297 -3.24 -3.96 -10.52
N ALA A 298 -3.22 -2.79 -9.89
CA ALA A 298 -1.96 -2.10 -9.58
C ALA A 298 -1.09 -2.91 -8.60
N GLN A 299 -1.68 -3.63 -7.65
CA GLN A 299 -0.95 -4.56 -6.78
C GLN A 299 -0.27 -5.67 -7.60
N VAL A 300 -0.97 -6.27 -8.57
CA VAL A 300 -0.39 -7.31 -9.44
C VAL A 300 0.75 -6.77 -10.31
N ILE A 301 0.62 -5.55 -10.84
CA ILE A 301 1.68 -4.95 -11.69
C ILE A 301 2.88 -4.53 -10.84
N ASN A 302 2.64 -3.82 -9.74
CA ASN A 302 3.71 -3.32 -8.86
C ASN A 302 4.48 -4.47 -8.20
N GLY A 303 3.80 -5.58 -7.87
CA GLY A 303 4.40 -6.76 -7.29
C GLY A 303 5.45 -7.45 -8.19
N LEU A 304 5.54 -7.06 -9.47
CA LEU A 304 6.60 -7.53 -10.37
C LEU A 304 7.97 -7.04 -9.90
N MET A 305 8.03 -5.86 -9.28
CA MET A 305 9.29 -5.24 -8.85
C MET A 305 9.84 -5.84 -7.56
N ASP A 306 8.97 -6.32 -6.69
CA ASP A 306 9.32 -6.79 -5.34
C ASP A 306 9.06 -8.29 -5.14
N GLY A 307 8.58 -8.97 -6.18
CA GLY A 307 8.40 -10.42 -6.18
C GLY A 307 7.15 -10.91 -5.46
N THR A 308 6.19 -10.03 -5.12
CA THR A 308 4.89 -10.45 -4.57
C THR A 308 3.90 -10.88 -5.64
N THR A 309 4.20 -10.67 -6.93
CA THR A 309 3.40 -11.18 -8.05
C THR A 309 3.68 -12.65 -8.30
N ILE A 310 2.61 -13.44 -8.29
CA ILE A 310 2.63 -14.85 -8.67
C ILE A 310 2.61 -14.92 -10.20
N THR A 311 3.40 -15.84 -10.76
CA THR A 311 3.49 -16.05 -12.21
C THR A 311 3.26 -17.52 -12.52
N GLU A 312 2.22 -17.82 -13.31
CA GLU A 312 1.87 -19.17 -13.73
C GLU A 312 1.84 -19.27 -15.27
N PRO A 313 2.11 -20.45 -15.86
CA PRO A 313 1.93 -20.66 -17.30
C PRO A 313 0.47 -20.46 -17.73
N TYR A 314 0.25 -19.76 -18.86
CA TYR A 314 -1.08 -19.53 -19.42
C TYR A 314 -1.22 -20.19 -20.81
N ASP A 315 -1.65 -21.45 -20.81
CA ASP A 315 -1.70 -22.31 -22.01
C ASP A 315 -3.02 -22.21 -22.81
N VAL A 316 -3.91 -21.28 -22.46
CA VAL A 316 -5.25 -21.17 -23.09
C VAL A 316 -5.16 -20.65 -24.53
N VAL A 317 -4.14 -19.85 -24.85
CA VAL A 317 -4.04 -19.11 -26.11
C VAL A 317 -2.95 -19.71 -27.00
N ALA A 318 -3.35 -20.53 -27.97
CA ALA A 318 -2.43 -21.31 -28.81
C ALA A 318 -1.44 -20.46 -29.65
N TRP A 319 -1.72 -19.18 -29.90
CA TRP A 319 -0.83 -18.28 -30.65
C TRP A 319 0.21 -17.57 -29.76
N ALA A 320 0.07 -17.64 -28.43
CA ALA A 320 1.00 -17.11 -27.44
C ALA A 320 1.44 -18.23 -26.48
N PRO A 321 2.24 -19.22 -26.96
CA PRO A 321 2.60 -20.40 -26.18
C PRO A 321 3.50 -20.12 -24.96
N ASP A 322 4.12 -18.94 -24.90
CA ASP A 322 4.95 -18.50 -23.78
C ASP A 322 4.20 -17.53 -22.85
N ALA A 323 2.88 -17.41 -22.99
CA ALA A 323 2.07 -16.54 -22.16
C ALA A 323 2.07 -16.98 -20.70
N ILE A 324 1.97 -16.00 -19.81
CA ILE A 324 1.93 -16.18 -18.37
C ILE A 324 0.73 -15.43 -17.81
N GLU A 325 0.14 -15.97 -16.76
CA GLU A 325 -0.85 -15.31 -15.92
C GLU A 325 -0.11 -14.69 -14.73
N LEU A 326 -0.39 -13.41 -14.46
CA LEU A 326 0.09 -12.69 -13.29
C LEU A 326 -1.06 -12.50 -12.30
N SER A 327 -0.81 -12.77 -11.03
CA SER A 327 -1.75 -12.56 -9.93
C SER A 327 -1.04 -12.17 -8.63
N SER A 328 -1.79 -11.85 -7.57
CA SER A 328 -1.25 -11.55 -6.24
C SER A 328 -2.25 -11.94 -5.16
N ASN A 329 -1.78 -12.27 -3.96
CA ASN A 329 -2.67 -12.68 -2.88
C ASN A 329 -3.69 -11.59 -2.53
N GLY A 330 -4.94 -12.00 -2.40
CA GLY A 330 -6.05 -11.11 -2.06
C GLY A 330 -6.50 -10.18 -3.19
N ALA A 331 -5.75 -10.09 -4.29
CA ALA A 331 -6.13 -9.29 -5.45
C ALA A 331 -7.19 -10.02 -6.28
N LYS A 332 -8.30 -9.34 -6.58
CA LYS A 332 -9.38 -9.85 -7.44
C LYS A 332 -9.16 -9.44 -8.91
N ALA A 333 -7.92 -9.56 -9.37
CA ALA A 333 -7.49 -9.19 -10.71
C ALA A 333 -6.36 -10.12 -11.20
N LYS A 334 -6.40 -10.48 -12.48
CA LYS A 334 -5.35 -11.26 -13.16
C LYS A 334 -4.93 -10.59 -14.47
N ILE A 335 -3.67 -10.75 -14.84
CA ILE A 335 -3.12 -10.15 -16.06
C ILE A 335 -2.41 -11.23 -16.87
N ASP A 336 -2.97 -11.59 -18.02
CA ASP A 336 -2.35 -12.51 -18.97
C ASP A 336 -1.42 -11.72 -19.88
N THR A 337 -0.12 -12.03 -19.86
CA THR A 337 0.90 -11.26 -20.58
C THR A 337 2.04 -12.14 -21.08
N LEU A 338 3.08 -11.51 -21.62
CA LEU A 338 4.30 -12.18 -22.09
C LEU A 338 5.48 -11.87 -21.15
N PRO A 339 6.39 -12.84 -20.92
CA PRO A 339 7.63 -12.60 -20.16
C PRO A 339 8.44 -11.41 -20.68
N THR A 340 8.44 -11.19 -22.00
CA THR A 340 9.13 -10.04 -22.61
C THR A 340 8.55 -8.69 -22.20
N PHE A 341 7.24 -8.61 -21.95
CA PHE A 341 6.58 -7.39 -21.49
C PHE A 341 6.85 -7.15 -20.00
N VAL A 342 6.92 -8.21 -19.19
CA VAL A 342 7.39 -8.12 -17.79
C VAL A 342 8.80 -7.54 -17.73
N GLU A 343 9.72 -8.03 -18.56
CA GLU A 343 11.08 -7.49 -18.61
C GLU A 343 11.12 -6.04 -19.13
N ALA A 344 10.30 -5.68 -20.12
CA ALA A 344 10.20 -4.31 -20.59
C ALA A 344 9.70 -3.35 -19.50
N TYR A 345 8.68 -3.76 -18.73
CA TYR A 345 8.16 -3.02 -17.59
C TYR A 345 9.22 -2.84 -16.48
N LYS A 346 9.87 -3.92 -16.05
CA LYS A 346 10.93 -3.85 -15.04
C LYS A 346 12.05 -2.89 -15.44
N ASN A 347 12.45 -2.94 -16.72
CA ASN A 347 13.47 -2.04 -17.25
C ASN A 347 13.02 -0.58 -17.27
N SER A 348 11.78 -0.28 -17.67
CA SER A 348 11.28 1.10 -17.68
C SER A 348 11.12 1.69 -16.28
N VAL A 349 10.75 0.88 -15.29
CA VAL A 349 10.66 1.32 -13.89
C VAL A 349 12.04 1.67 -13.32
N ASN A 350 13.10 0.95 -13.70
CA ASN A 350 14.46 1.15 -13.20
C ASN A 350 15.32 2.08 -14.09
N GLN A 351 14.71 2.90 -14.96
CA GLN A 351 15.42 3.86 -15.80
C GLN A 351 14.89 5.29 -15.62
N MET A 352 15.80 6.26 -15.74
CA MET A 352 15.52 7.68 -15.88
C MET A 352 16.72 8.44 -16.47
N ASP A 353 16.47 9.59 -17.08
CA ASP A 353 17.51 10.41 -17.70
C ASP A 353 18.30 11.20 -16.65
N GLU A 354 17.63 11.64 -15.58
CA GLU A 354 18.16 12.54 -14.56
C GLU A 354 19.04 11.82 -13.53
N ALA A 355 19.06 10.48 -13.48
CA ALA A 355 19.87 9.71 -12.54
C ALA A 355 20.20 8.30 -13.04
N TYR A 356 21.34 7.78 -12.58
CA TYR A 356 21.59 6.34 -12.56
C TYR A 356 20.83 5.71 -11.39
N ILE A 357 20.03 4.67 -11.67
CA ILE A 357 19.26 3.94 -10.65
C ILE A 357 19.93 2.59 -10.40
N TYR A 358 20.36 2.37 -9.17
CA TYR A 358 20.63 1.02 -8.67
C TYR A 358 19.40 0.55 -7.90
N SER A 359 18.81 -0.56 -8.34
CA SER A 359 17.59 -1.14 -7.77
C SER A 359 17.88 -2.55 -7.29
N ALA A 360 17.55 -2.83 -6.04
CA ALA A 360 17.63 -4.17 -5.44
C ALA A 360 16.24 -4.68 -5.05
N SER A 361 15.17 -4.12 -5.61
CA SER A 361 13.79 -4.52 -5.28
C SER A 361 13.52 -6.01 -5.57
N ASP A 362 14.23 -6.59 -6.54
CA ASP A 362 14.19 -8.03 -6.84
C ASP A 362 14.75 -8.93 -5.72
N LYS A 363 15.40 -8.33 -4.71
CA LYS A 363 15.91 -9.03 -3.52
C LYS A 363 14.94 -9.00 -2.35
N LEU A 364 13.76 -8.38 -2.47
CA LEU A 364 12.77 -8.39 -1.39
C LEU A 364 12.39 -9.85 -1.08
N SER A 365 12.48 -10.22 0.19
CA SER A 365 12.19 -11.56 0.68
C SER A 365 11.67 -11.50 2.11
N ILE A 366 11.38 -12.66 2.71
CA ILE A 366 11.09 -12.74 4.16
C ILE A 366 12.30 -12.35 5.02
N ASP A 367 13.52 -12.36 4.48
CA ASP A 367 14.74 -12.00 5.21
C ASP A 367 15.14 -10.51 5.07
N SER A 368 14.51 -9.75 4.18
CA SER A 368 14.82 -8.31 4.03
C SER A 368 14.24 -7.48 5.19
N VAL A 369 14.45 -6.16 5.17
CA VAL A 369 13.59 -5.23 5.92
C VAL A 369 12.30 -4.95 5.14
N ASN A 370 11.28 -4.40 5.79
CA ASN A 370 10.10 -3.90 5.09
C ASN A 370 10.48 -2.72 4.17
N ALA A 371 9.94 -2.72 2.95
CA ALA A 371 10.12 -1.65 1.97
C ALA A 371 9.76 -0.25 2.52
N THR A 372 8.77 -0.16 3.42
CA THR A 372 8.34 1.13 3.98
C THR A 372 9.36 1.77 4.91
N ALA A 373 10.22 0.97 5.55
CA ALA A 373 11.30 1.43 6.44
C ALA A 373 12.67 1.40 5.76
N ALA A 374 12.77 0.85 4.55
CA ALA A 374 14.02 0.67 3.85
C ALA A 374 14.64 2.03 3.43
N PRO A 375 15.96 2.24 3.66
CA PRO A 375 16.62 3.47 3.27
C PRO A 375 16.67 3.63 1.75
N THR A 376 16.23 4.79 1.26
CA THR A 376 16.34 5.18 -0.16
C THR A 376 17.32 6.33 -0.28
N PHE A 377 18.29 6.24 -1.20
CA PHE A 377 19.36 7.23 -1.32
C PHE A 377 19.21 8.09 -2.57
N ILE A 378 19.41 9.40 -2.43
CA ILE A 378 19.70 10.31 -3.54
C ILE A 378 21.11 10.87 -3.32
N ILE A 379 21.99 10.69 -4.31
CA ILE A 379 23.38 11.10 -4.28
C ILE A 379 23.65 12.12 -5.39
N TYR A 380 24.13 13.30 -5.01
CA TYR A 380 24.61 14.35 -5.90
C TYR A 380 26.14 14.35 -5.91
N PRO A 381 26.79 13.78 -6.96
CA PRO A 381 28.24 13.73 -7.05
C PRO A 381 28.89 15.11 -7.28
N ASP A 382 30.22 15.15 -7.23
CA ASP A 382 30.99 16.33 -7.63
C ASP A 382 31.04 16.44 -9.16
N GLY A 383 30.01 17.04 -9.74
CA GLY A 383 29.83 17.14 -11.18
C GLY A 383 29.06 15.96 -11.77
N SER A 384 29.60 15.32 -12.80
CA SER A 384 28.94 14.21 -13.51
C SER A 384 29.67 12.88 -13.30
N MET A 385 28.91 11.80 -13.16
CA MET A 385 29.41 10.42 -13.15
C MET A 385 28.77 9.62 -14.28
N SER A 386 29.55 8.80 -14.97
CA SER A 386 29.01 7.74 -15.81
C SER A 386 28.35 6.65 -14.96
N ASP A 387 27.47 5.84 -15.55
CA ASP A 387 26.81 4.72 -14.85
C ASP A 387 27.82 3.73 -14.23
N THR A 388 28.98 3.54 -14.87
CA THR A 388 30.05 2.68 -14.32
C THR A 388 30.70 3.31 -13.09
N GLU A 389 30.94 4.62 -13.11
CA GLU A 389 31.49 5.35 -11.96
C GLU A 389 30.48 5.42 -10.81
N ALA A 390 29.20 5.65 -11.12
CA ALA A 390 28.12 5.65 -10.15
C ALA A 390 28.00 4.29 -9.45
N LEU A 391 27.97 3.18 -10.19
CA LEU A 391 27.94 1.84 -9.60
C LEU A 391 29.20 1.55 -8.76
N GLN A 392 30.38 1.98 -9.22
CA GLN A 392 31.62 1.79 -8.48
C GLN A 392 31.61 2.59 -7.17
N TYR A 393 31.09 3.83 -7.19
CA TYR A 393 30.91 4.63 -5.99
C TYR A 393 29.97 3.96 -4.98
N LEU A 394 28.82 3.44 -5.44
CA LEU A 394 27.88 2.73 -4.56
C LEU A 394 28.51 1.49 -3.91
N LYS A 395 29.39 0.77 -4.64
CA LYS A 395 30.17 -0.35 -4.11
C LYS A 395 31.15 0.08 -3.04
N ASP A 396 32.00 1.04 -3.37
CA ASP A 396 33.13 1.44 -2.53
C ASP A 396 32.66 2.15 -1.26
N SER A 397 31.57 2.94 -1.37
CA SER A 397 30.92 3.59 -0.22
C SER A 397 30.11 2.63 0.65
N GLY A 398 29.82 1.41 0.20
CA GLY A 398 28.99 0.44 0.93
C GLY A 398 27.47 0.64 0.79
N ILE A 399 27.02 1.70 0.10
CA ILE A 399 25.59 1.95 -0.16
C ILE A 399 24.94 0.78 -0.89
N GLN A 400 25.64 0.14 -1.84
CA GLN A 400 25.09 -1.02 -2.55
C GLN A 400 24.72 -2.16 -1.60
N ALA A 401 25.55 -2.43 -0.59
CA ALA A 401 25.30 -3.51 0.36
C ALA A 401 24.09 -3.20 1.26
N ILE A 402 23.91 -1.94 1.64
CA ILE A 402 22.73 -1.48 2.40
C ILE A 402 21.48 -1.66 1.54
N VAL A 403 21.50 -1.14 0.31
CA VAL A 403 20.38 -1.24 -0.64
C VAL A 403 20.02 -2.70 -0.94
N ASP A 404 21.02 -3.57 -1.07
CA ASP A 404 20.85 -5.01 -1.28
C ASP A 404 20.18 -5.70 -0.09
N ARG A 405 20.61 -5.39 1.13
CA ARG A 405 20.02 -5.93 2.37
C ARG A 405 18.57 -5.49 2.52
N SER A 406 18.29 -4.23 2.19
CA SER A 406 16.98 -3.62 2.39
C SER A 406 16.03 -3.73 1.20
N ALA A 407 16.46 -4.37 0.11
CA ALA A 407 15.71 -4.46 -1.15
C ALA A 407 15.20 -3.08 -1.65
N SER A 408 16.01 -2.03 -1.49
CA SER A 408 15.62 -0.65 -1.79
C SER A 408 16.29 -0.13 -3.07
N LYS A 409 16.46 1.20 -3.17
CA LYS A 409 17.02 1.87 -4.35
C LYS A 409 17.99 2.98 -3.98
N ALA A 410 18.96 3.23 -4.86
CA ALA A 410 19.82 4.40 -4.84
C ALA A 410 19.79 5.12 -6.18
N TYR A 411 19.71 6.44 -6.14
CA TYR A 411 19.66 7.34 -7.28
C TYR A 411 20.93 8.21 -7.27
N VAL A 412 21.80 8.05 -8.27
CA VAL A 412 22.97 8.92 -8.47
C VAL A 412 22.62 9.94 -9.53
N ALA A 413 22.36 11.17 -9.10
CA ALA A 413 21.87 12.26 -9.95
C ALA A 413 22.87 12.64 -11.04
N ARG A 414 22.35 13.12 -12.17
CA ARG A 414 23.13 13.65 -13.30
C ARG A 414 22.82 15.14 -13.46
N PRO A 415 23.85 15.99 -13.64
CA PRO A 415 23.61 17.40 -13.94
C PRO A 415 23.00 17.53 -15.34
N SER A 416 21.94 18.33 -15.47
CA SER A 416 21.20 18.61 -16.72
C SER A 416 22.10 19.13 -17.85
N ASN A 417 23.16 19.87 -17.51
CA ASN A 417 24.16 20.36 -18.46
C ASN A 417 25.32 19.36 -18.71
N GLY A 418 25.32 18.20 -18.05
CA GLY A 418 26.33 17.15 -18.17
C GLY A 418 27.66 17.42 -17.48
N GLN A 419 27.80 18.54 -16.75
CA GLN A 419 29.07 18.96 -16.12
C GLN A 419 28.95 19.22 -14.62
N SER A 420 28.01 20.07 -14.20
CA SER A 420 27.88 20.53 -12.81
C SER A 420 26.44 20.86 -12.47
N PHE A 421 26.06 20.61 -11.22
CA PHE A 421 24.74 20.96 -10.70
C PHE A 421 24.57 22.47 -10.55
N THR A 422 23.44 22.99 -11.03
CA THR A 422 23.01 24.39 -10.95
C THR A 422 21.57 24.48 -10.46
N SER A 423 21.02 25.68 -10.30
CA SER A 423 19.60 25.88 -9.98
C SER A 423 18.63 25.23 -10.97
N ASP A 424 19.06 24.96 -12.21
CA ASP A 424 18.22 24.31 -13.22
C ASP A 424 17.96 22.83 -12.86
N ASP A 425 18.82 22.22 -12.03
CA ASP A 425 18.70 20.84 -11.58
C ASP A 425 17.68 20.62 -10.45
N VAL A 426 16.99 21.67 -10.00
CA VAL A 426 15.85 21.53 -9.07
C VAL A 426 14.73 20.73 -9.72
N ALA A 427 14.44 20.95 -11.01
CA ALA A 427 13.44 20.16 -11.73
C ALA A 427 13.85 18.68 -11.84
N ASN A 428 15.15 18.40 -11.99
CA ASN A 428 15.68 17.04 -11.99
C ASN A 428 15.56 16.38 -10.60
N PHE A 429 15.79 17.14 -9.51
CA PHE A 429 15.53 16.67 -8.16
C PHE A 429 14.06 16.28 -7.97
N GLU A 430 13.13 17.14 -8.38
CA GLU A 430 11.69 16.87 -8.31
C GLU A 430 11.31 15.64 -9.12
N ALA A 431 11.90 15.44 -10.31
CA ALA A 431 11.70 14.23 -11.11
C ALA A 431 12.16 12.95 -10.39
N ILE A 432 13.33 12.98 -9.73
CA ILE A 432 13.82 11.85 -8.92
C ILE A 432 12.88 11.58 -7.74
N VAL A 433 12.46 12.61 -7.02
CA VAL A 433 11.56 12.47 -5.87
C VAL A 433 10.19 11.96 -6.29
N ASN A 434 9.64 12.44 -7.41
CA ASN A 434 8.39 11.93 -7.98
C ASN A 434 8.50 10.46 -8.42
N LYS A 435 9.67 10.05 -8.95
CA LYS A 435 9.96 8.64 -9.29
C LYS A 435 10.01 7.74 -8.04
N ILE A 436 10.50 8.27 -6.92
CA ILE A 436 10.44 7.59 -5.61
C ILE A 436 8.98 7.52 -5.14
N GLY A 437 8.21 8.57 -5.36
CA GLY A 437 6.81 8.65 -4.95
C GLY A 437 6.70 8.82 -3.44
N VAL A 438 6.75 7.71 -2.70
CA VAL A 438 6.59 7.69 -1.24
C VAL A 438 7.83 7.05 -0.59
N SER A 439 8.34 7.65 0.48
CA SER A 439 9.40 7.06 1.30
C SER A 439 9.33 7.59 2.71
N ASN A 440 9.56 6.71 3.69
CA ASN A 440 9.71 7.12 5.08
C ASN A 440 11.18 7.14 5.54
N ASN A 441 12.15 6.88 4.65
CA ASN A 441 13.55 6.76 5.02
C ASN A 441 14.49 7.30 3.92
N LEU A 442 14.19 8.50 3.42
CA LEU A 442 14.96 9.14 2.34
C LEU A 442 16.26 9.76 2.88
N LYS A 443 17.39 9.38 2.27
CA LYS A 443 18.74 9.89 2.55
C LYS A 443 19.23 10.76 1.40
N LEU A 444 19.78 11.92 1.72
CA LEU A 444 20.36 12.83 0.74
C LEU A 444 21.85 13.02 0.98
N ILE A 445 22.67 12.79 -0.04
CA ILE A 445 24.13 12.88 0.03
C ILE A 445 24.61 13.82 -1.07
N GLY A 446 25.40 14.83 -0.71
CA GLY A 446 26.05 15.74 -1.64
C GLY A 446 27.56 15.71 -1.53
N ILE A 447 28.25 15.80 -2.66
CA ILE A 447 29.72 15.81 -2.74
C ILE A 447 30.17 17.01 -3.58
N GLY A 448 31.06 17.85 -3.05
CA GLY A 448 31.65 18.98 -3.79
C GLY A 448 30.58 19.89 -4.39
N ASN A 449 30.58 20.05 -5.72
CA ASN A 449 29.55 20.82 -6.42
C ASN A 449 28.12 20.31 -6.15
N GLY A 450 27.90 19.00 -5.98
CA GLY A 450 26.60 18.45 -5.60
C GLY A 450 26.18 18.81 -4.17
N ALA A 451 27.13 18.85 -3.23
CA ALA A 451 26.88 19.32 -1.86
C ALA A 451 26.49 20.81 -1.85
N THR A 452 27.20 21.61 -2.64
CA THR A 452 26.89 23.03 -2.85
C THR A 452 25.50 23.23 -3.44
N PHE A 453 25.13 22.44 -4.46
CA PHE A 453 23.80 22.51 -5.06
C PHE A 453 22.70 22.26 -4.03
N ILE A 454 22.81 21.20 -3.21
CA ILE A 454 21.85 20.93 -2.13
C ILE A 454 21.78 22.11 -1.17
N ASN A 455 22.93 22.60 -0.70
CA ASN A 455 23.01 23.67 0.30
C ASN A 455 22.47 25.01 -0.20
N GLN A 456 22.49 25.26 -1.52
CA GLN A 456 22.02 26.51 -2.13
C GLN A 456 20.59 26.44 -2.66
N ASN A 457 20.14 25.28 -3.14
CA ASN A 457 18.91 25.17 -3.95
C ASN A 457 17.86 24.23 -3.35
N LEU A 458 18.25 23.27 -2.50
CA LEU A 458 17.32 22.23 -2.01
C LEU A 458 16.92 22.39 -0.54
N THR A 459 17.37 23.44 0.16
CA THR A 459 17.09 23.65 1.58
C THR A 459 15.59 23.73 1.93
N GLY A 460 14.75 24.09 0.95
CA GLY A 460 13.29 24.10 1.08
C GLY A 460 12.65 22.70 1.16
N TYR A 461 13.34 21.64 0.74
CA TYR A 461 12.82 20.26 0.68
C TYR A 461 13.29 19.39 1.85
N MET A 462 13.96 19.96 2.86
CA MET A 462 14.60 19.18 3.93
C MET A 462 13.62 18.53 4.91
N ASN A 463 12.32 18.86 4.85
CA ASN A 463 11.32 18.39 5.79
C ASN A 463 11.07 16.88 5.69
N PHE A 464 11.15 16.30 4.49
CA PHE A 464 11.01 14.85 4.26
C PHE A 464 12.35 14.09 4.23
N VAL A 465 13.48 14.80 4.30
CA VAL A 465 14.81 14.18 4.31
C VAL A 465 15.12 13.67 5.72
N SER A 466 15.21 12.35 5.86
CA SER A 466 15.47 11.69 7.16
C SER A 466 16.93 11.73 7.60
N GLY A 467 17.86 11.97 6.67
CA GLY A 467 19.29 12.17 6.98
C GLY A 467 20.02 12.82 5.82
N LEU A 468 20.89 13.77 6.14
CA LEU A 468 21.63 14.58 5.19
C LEU A 468 23.14 14.41 5.38
N ALA A 469 23.90 14.28 4.29
CA ALA A 469 25.35 14.35 4.31
C ALA A 469 25.84 15.37 3.27
N LEU A 470 26.61 16.37 3.70
CA LEU A 470 27.22 17.36 2.81
C LEU A 470 28.74 17.29 2.93
N ILE A 471 29.38 16.85 1.86
CA ILE A 471 30.82 16.63 1.81
C ILE A 471 31.45 17.77 1.01
N ASN A 472 32.22 18.63 1.68
CA ASN A 472 32.87 19.81 1.12
C ASN A 472 31.90 20.79 0.40
N PRO A 473 30.78 21.21 1.02
CA PRO A 473 29.87 22.20 0.44
C PRO A 473 30.48 23.61 0.46
N GLU A 474 30.09 24.44 -0.50
CA GLU A 474 30.20 25.90 -0.37
C GLU A 474 29.03 26.47 0.45
N ALA A 475 29.15 27.73 0.86
CA ALA A 475 28.12 28.44 1.62
C ALA A 475 26.77 28.44 0.87
N GLY A 476 25.69 28.24 1.64
CA GLY A 476 24.34 28.02 1.15
C GLY A 476 23.29 28.94 1.76
N ALA A 477 22.03 28.57 1.55
CA ALA A 477 20.88 29.23 2.14
C ALA A 477 20.63 28.76 3.59
N SER A 478 19.79 29.48 4.32
CA SER A 478 19.33 29.04 5.64
C SER A 478 18.40 27.83 5.52
N VAL A 479 18.51 26.88 6.44
CA VAL A 479 17.59 25.74 6.59
C VAL A 479 16.62 26.05 7.73
N ASN A 480 15.32 25.92 7.48
CA ASN A 480 14.26 26.31 8.43
C ASN A 480 13.57 25.11 9.11
N VAL A 481 13.95 23.89 8.73
CA VAL A 481 13.44 22.65 9.32
C VAL A 481 14.61 21.84 9.85
N SER A 482 14.37 21.13 10.94
CA SER A 482 15.36 20.22 11.49
C SER A 482 15.69 19.12 10.50
N VAL A 483 16.97 18.73 10.45
CA VAL A 483 17.48 17.64 9.61
C VAL A 483 18.79 17.07 10.17
N PRO A 484 18.82 15.78 10.58
CA PRO A 484 20.04 15.14 11.04
C PRO A 484 21.11 15.26 9.96
N THR A 485 22.25 15.88 10.28
CA THR A 485 23.23 16.28 9.26
C THR A 485 24.64 15.83 9.59
N TYR A 486 25.30 15.21 8.62
CA TYR A 486 26.75 15.00 8.61
C TYR A 486 27.42 16.03 7.68
N LEU A 487 28.46 16.71 8.16
CA LEU A 487 29.19 17.75 7.44
C LEU A 487 30.68 17.41 7.36
N VAL A 488 31.26 17.51 6.15
CA VAL A 488 32.73 17.63 5.99
C VAL A 488 33.04 19.06 5.61
N THR A 489 33.48 19.87 6.57
CA THR A 489 33.78 21.29 6.38
C THR A 489 34.53 21.86 7.58
N ASP A 490 35.36 22.87 7.36
CA ASP A 490 35.94 23.75 8.38
C ASP A 490 35.25 25.13 8.44
N ASP A 491 34.22 25.36 7.62
CA ASP A 491 33.48 26.61 7.59
C ASP A 491 32.40 26.67 8.70
N GLN A 492 32.67 27.50 9.71
CA GLN A 492 31.78 27.68 10.85
C GLN A 492 30.39 28.22 10.45
N ALA A 493 30.26 29.02 9.38
CA ALA A 493 28.96 29.54 8.96
C ALA A 493 28.04 28.43 8.43
N ILE A 494 28.62 27.42 7.77
CA ILE A 494 27.89 26.24 7.33
C ILE A 494 27.48 25.40 8.55
N ILE A 495 28.40 25.15 9.48
CA ILE A 495 28.12 24.43 10.72
C ILE A 495 26.99 25.10 11.50
N ASP A 496 27.08 26.41 11.74
CA ASP A 496 26.10 27.19 12.49
C ASP A 496 24.70 27.13 11.86
N THR A 497 24.61 26.99 10.53
CA THR A 497 23.33 26.86 9.82
C THR A 497 22.59 25.58 10.24
N TYR A 498 23.27 24.44 10.21
CA TYR A 498 22.65 23.14 10.54
C TYR A 498 22.49 22.94 12.04
N VAL A 499 23.44 23.43 12.85
CA VAL A 499 23.32 23.42 14.32
C VAL A 499 22.09 24.21 14.76
N LYS A 500 21.86 25.39 14.16
CA LYS A 500 20.67 26.19 14.45
C LYS A 500 19.38 25.49 14.00
N ALA A 501 19.36 24.90 12.79
CA ALA A 501 18.18 24.22 12.26
C ALA A 501 17.76 23.01 13.11
N ASN A 502 18.72 22.31 13.72
CA ASN A 502 18.52 21.16 14.60
C ASN A 502 18.45 21.54 16.08
N HIS A 503 18.35 22.83 16.43
CA HIS A 503 18.35 23.31 17.82
C HIS A 503 19.48 22.71 18.70
N ALA A 504 20.60 22.35 18.07
CA ALA A 504 21.59 21.49 18.66
C ALA A 504 22.64 22.30 19.43
N THR A 505 23.31 21.65 20.38
CA THR A 505 24.41 22.24 21.14
C THR A 505 25.60 21.29 21.14
N LEU A 506 26.82 21.83 21.23
CA LEU A 506 28.05 21.03 21.18
C LEU A 506 28.13 20.10 22.40
N VAL A 507 28.15 18.79 22.15
CA VAL A 507 28.26 17.73 23.18
C VAL A 507 29.70 17.22 23.28
N SER A 508 30.33 16.96 22.15
CA SER A 508 31.74 16.56 22.05
C SER A 508 32.38 17.11 20.78
N GLU A 509 33.68 16.91 20.59
CA GLU A 509 34.40 17.39 19.40
C GLU A 509 33.70 16.93 18.11
N GLY A 510 33.18 17.90 17.33
CA GLY A 510 32.46 17.65 16.09
C GLY A 510 31.06 17.03 16.25
N LEU A 511 30.49 16.91 17.45
CA LEU A 511 29.14 16.37 17.66
C LEU A 511 28.25 17.38 18.39
N TYR A 512 27.12 17.70 17.78
CA TYR A 512 26.10 18.57 18.32
C TYR A 512 24.78 17.82 18.39
N GLU A 513 24.07 17.94 19.51
CA GLU A 513 22.78 17.27 19.74
C GLU A 513 21.82 18.25 20.44
N ASN A 514 20.52 18.13 20.16
CA ASN A 514 19.50 18.82 20.93
C ASN A 514 19.25 18.06 22.26
N PRO A 515 19.35 18.71 23.43
CA PRO A 515 19.02 18.08 24.71
C PRO A 515 17.55 17.66 24.85
N ASP A 516 16.65 18.25 24.07
CA ASP A 516 15.21 18.02 24.14
C ASP A 516 14.69 17.06 23.04
N SER A 517 15.54 16.66 22.08
CA SER A 517 15.16 15.75 20.99
C SER A 517 16.36 14.97 20.45
N HIS A 518 16.34 13.65 20.57
CA HIS A 518 17.44 12.80 20.09
C HIS A 518 17.50 12.69 18.56
N TYR A 519 16.44 13.08 17.85
CA TYR A 519 16.40 13.12 16.39
C TYR A 519 17.24 14.27 15.80
N GLU A 520 17.52 15.32 16.57
CA GLU A 520 18.17 16.53 16.04
C GLU A 520 19.67 16.53 16.34
N ILE A 521 20.45 16.03 15.37
CA ILE A 521 21.91 15.86 15.52
C ILE A 521 22.68 16.49 14.36
N VAL A 522 23.86 17.02 14.65
CA VAL A 522 24.83 17.46 13.64
C VAL A 522 26.20 16.89 13.97
N ALA A 523 26.76 16.10 13.05
CA ALA A 523 28.11 15.58 13.13
C ALA A 523 29.01 16.30 12.11
N VAL A 524 30.17 16.77 12.54
CA VAL A 524 31.11 17.57 11.74
C VAL A 524 32.48 16.91 11.72
N HIS A 525 33.01 16.73 10.53
CA HIS A 525 34.38 16.33 10.25
C HIS A 525 35.13 17.51 9.64
N SER A 526 36.15 18.02 10.32
CA SER A 526 36.85 19.24 9.88
C SER A 526 37.95 18.99 8.84
N ASP A 527 38.37 17.74 8.62
CA ASP A 527 39.36 17.41 7.59
C ASP A 527 38.70 17.34 6.21
N THR A 528 38.80 18.44 5.45
CA THR A 528 38.23 18.57 4.12
C THR A 528 38.90 17.71 3.06
N ASP A 529 40.06 17.11 3.37
CA ASP A 529 40.78 16.19 2.46
C ASP A 529 40.20 14.75 2.51
N GLN A 530 39.22 14.48 3.38
CA GLN A 530 38.54 13.19 3.45
C GLN A 530 37.90 12.84 2.09
N THR A 531 38.10 11.60 1.64
CA THR A 531 37.51 11.15 0.36
C THR A 531 36.00 11.03 0.48
N ALA A 532 35.27 11.24 -0.63
CA ALA A 532 33.82 11.10 -0.65
C ALA A 532 33.32 9.72 -0.16
N VAL A 533 34.06 8.66 -0.48
CA VAL A 533 33.79 7.29 -0.02
C VAL A 533 33.90 7.19 1.50
N ALA A 534 35.03 7.63 2.08
CA ALA A 534 35.24 7.55 3.53
C ALA A 534 34.28 8.47 4.30
N ALA A 535 34.00 9.65 3.77
CA ALA A 535 33.03 10.58 4.33
C ALA A 535 31.61 10.02 4.32
N THR A 536 31.23 9.28 3.27
CA THR A 536 29.92 8.63 3.19
C THR A 536 29.79 7.47 4.18
N GLN A 537 30.86 6.71 4.38
CA GLN A 537 30.90 5.66 5.41
C GLN A 537 30.75 6.26 6.81
N ASP A 538 31.48 7.33 7.12
CA ASP A 538 31.36 8.03 8.41
C ASP A 538 29.97 8.68 8.58
N ALA A 539 29.39 9.22 7.51
CA ALA A 539 28.04 9.77 7.51
C ALA A 539 26.98 8.70 7.82
N TRP A 540 27.09 7.50 7.24
CA TRP A 540 26.20 6.38 7.55
C TRP A 540 26.20 6.06 9.04
N ASP A 541 27.39 5.86 9.60
CA ASP A 541 27.55 5.45 11.00
C ASP A 541 27.11 6.51 11.99
N LYS A 542 27.38 7.79 11.72
CA LYS A 542 27.09 8.87 12.66
C LYS A 542 25.68 9.43 12.54
N VAL A 543 25.09 9.43 11.35
CA VAL A 543 23.85 10.17 11.05
C VAL A 543 22.87 9.36 10.22
N LEU A 544 23.24 8.93 9.01
CA LEU A 544 22.26 8.49 8.02
C LEU A 544 21.52 7.21 8.42
N LYS A 545 22.14 6.31 9.20
CA LYS A 545 21.49 5.06 9.63
C LYS A 545 20.44 5.23 10.73
N LYS A 546 20.40 6.39 11.40
CA LYS A 546 19.70 6.55 12.69
C LYS A 546 18.19 6.66 12.58
N PHE A 547 17.67 7.42 11.63
CA PHE A 547 16.27 7.86 11.68
C PHE A 547 15.54 7.75 10.35
N GLY A 548 14.24 7.52 10.40
CA GLY A 548 13.30 7.76 9.30
C GLY A 548 12.37 8.95 9.59
N ARG A 549 11.50 9.29 8.64
CA ARG A 549 10.47 10.33 8.75
C ARG A 549 9.19 9.99 8.00
N ILE A 550 8.03 10.21 8.61
CA ILE A 550 6.71 9.93 8.03
C ILE A 550 5.89 11.22 7.91
N GLY A 551 5.37 11.50 6.71
CA GLY A 551 4.64 12.72 6.37
C GLY A 551 3.12 12.66 6.59
N ASN A 552 2.66 11.95 7.61
CA ASN A 552 1.23 11.67 7.81
C ASN A 552 0.45 12.76 8.56
N TYR A 553 1.11 13.89 8.85
CA TYR A 553 0.54 14.99 9.61
C TYR A 553 0.10 16.15 8.70
N SER A 554 -1.15 16.59 8.83
CA SER A 554 -1.67 17.77 8.13
C SER A 554 -2.69 18.54 8.97
N GLU A 555 -2.41 19.83 9.18
CA GLU A 555 -3.37 20.77 9.79
C GLU A 555 -4.38 21.35 8.78
N VAL A 556 -4.11 21.19 7.48
CA VAL A 556 -4.88 21.81 6.38
C VAL A 556 -5.78 20.79 5.68
N TYR A 557 -5.36 19.52 5.59
CA TYR A 557 -6.04 18.48 4.81
C TYR A 557 -6.32 17.23 5.65
N LYS A 558 -7.52 17.17 6.22
CA LYS A 558 -8.05 15.96 6.89
C LYS A 558 -8.42 14.83 5.93
N GLU A 559 -8.60 15.14 4.64
CA GLU A 559 -9.25 14.23 3.68
C GLU A 559 -8.29 13.30 2.90
N THR A 560 -6.97 13.39 3.11
CA THR A 560 -6.00 12.54 2.36
C THR A 560 -4.82 12.04 3.19
N ALA A 561 -4.93 11.93 4.52
CA ALA A 561 -3.78 11.74 5.42
C ALA A 561 -3.29 10.31 5.60
N THR A 562 -3.16 9.55 4.52
CA THR A 562 -2.62 8.20 4.56
C THR A 562 -1.24 8.15 3.90
N TRP A 563 -0.24 7.59 4.57
CA TRP A 563 1.15 7.72 4.12
C TRP A 563 1.36 7.14 2.72
N TYR A 564 0.79 5.95 2.46
CA TYR A 564 1.00 5.21 1.21
C TYR A 564 0.27 5.85 0.02
N SER A 565 -0.66 6.77 0.27
CA SER A 565 -1.33 7.56 -0.75
C SER A 565 -0.75 8.97 -0.92
N ARG A 566 0.15 9.41 -0.03
CA ARG A 566 0.74 10.75 -0.07
C ARG A 566 2.17 10.76 -0.60
N PRO A 567 2.41 11.26 -1.82
CA PRO A 567 3.77 11.41 -2.35
C PRO A 567 4.57 12.43 -1.54
N LEU A 568 5.90 12.31 -1.60
CA LEU A 568 6.86 13.25 -1.03
C LEU A 568 6.65 14.68 -1.55
N LEU A 569 6.26 14.80 -2.83
CA LEU A 569 5.84 16.05 -3.46
C LEU A 569 4.40 15.90 -3.95
N SER A 570 3.50 16.78 -3.54
CA SER A 570 2.12 16.81 -4.04
C SER A 570 1.99 17.60 -5.35
N GLY A 571 3.03 18.37 -5.70
CA GLY A 571 3.00 19.35 -6.79
C GLY A 571 2.47 20.71 -6.37
N ASP A 572 2.18 20.89 -5.08
CA ASP A 572 2.02 22.19 -4.43
C ASP A 572 3.21 22.40 -3.49
N LEU A 573 4.21 23.13 -3.98
CA LEU A 573 5.45 23.38 -3.25
C LEU A 573 5.19 24.07 -1.89
N ALA A 574 4.20 24.96 -1.79
CA ALA A 574 3.91 25.65 -0.54
C ALA A 574 3.32 24.68 0.49
N ALA A 575 2.40 23.81 0.06
CA ALA A 575 1.85 22.75 0.91
C ALA A 575 2.93 21.74 1.32
N ASP A 576 3.78 21.34 0.38
CA ASP A 576 4.90 20.42 0.63
C ASP A 576 5.88 21.01 1.64
N GLN A 577 6.26 22.28 1.52
CA GLN A 577 7.16 22.95 2.45
C GLN A 577 6.55 23.19 3.84
N ALA A 578 5.23 23.37 3.91
CA ALA A 578 4.51 23.53 5.18
C ALA A 578 4.25 22.19 5.89
N ARG A 579 4.41 21.06 5.19
CA ARG A 579 4.13 19.72 5.73
C ARG A 579 5.10 19.36 6.85
N LYS A 580 4.54 18.90 7.97
CA LYS A 580 5.32 18.38 9.09
C LYS A 580 5.50 16.86 8.94
N TYR A 581 6.65 16.40 9.40
CA TYR A 581 7.03 14.99 9.37
C TYR A 581 7.38 14.53 10.80
N GLN A 582 6.88 13.37 11.18
CA GLN A 582 7.23 12.71 12.44
C GLN A 582 8.47 11.84 12.22
N TYR A 583 9.47 11.96 13.09
CA TYR A 583 10.62 11.06 13.08
C TYR A 583 10.31 9.73 13.76
N PHE A 584 11.08 8.71 13.38
CA PHE A 584 11.16 7.43 14.08
C PHE A 584 12.58 6.87 14.02
N ASP A 585 12.95 6.04 14.99
CA ASP A 585 14.21 5.31 14.96
C ASP A 585 14.23 4.27 13.83
N SER A 586 15.25 4.36 13.00
CA SER A 586 15.48 3.37 11.95
C SER A 586 15.97 2.08 12.59
N ILE A 587 15.39 0.96 12.16
CA ILE A 587 15.84 -0.38 12.55
C ILE A 587 17.30 -0.66 12.20
N ASP A 588 17.91 0.08 11.25
CA ASP A 588 19.33 -0.01 10.94
C ASP A 588 20.23 0.42 12.12
N ALA A 589 19.69 1.18 13.07
CA ALA A 589 20.38 1.65 14.27
C ALA A 589 20.07 0.83 15.53
N ILE A 590 19.19 -0.16 15.45
CA ILE A 590 18.82 -1.04 16.56
C ILE A 590 19.54 -2.38 16.38
N ASP A 591 20.67 -2.57 17.08
CA ASP A 591 21.59 -3.69 16.88
C ASP A 591 21.53 -4.77 17.98
N ASN A 592 20.79 -4.51 19.07
CA ASN A 592 20.65 -5.38 20.24
C ASN A 592 19.40 -6.28 20.20
N ILE A 593 18.83 -6.52 19.02
CA ILE A 593 17.69 -7.41 18.81
C ILE A 593 18.02 -8.45 17.74
N HIS A 594 17.72 -9.72 18.03
CA HIS A 594 17.78 -10.81 17.06
C HIS A 594 16.42 -11.07 16.44
N ARG A 595 16.32 -11.11 15.12
CA ARG A 595 15.11 -11.50 14.39
C ARG A 595 15.23 -12.93 13.90
N TYR A 596 14.28 -13.75 14.28
CA TYR A 596 14.10 -15.11 13.78
C TYR A 596 12.94 -15.13 12.79
N VAL A 597 13.17 -15.67 11.60
CA VAL A 597 12.13 -15.86 10.58
C VAL A 597 11.67 -17.29 10.63
N ILE A 598 10.41 -17.52 11.00
CA ILE A 598 9.88 -18.86 11.22
C ILE A 598 8.82 -19.17 10.18
N THR A 599 8.98 -20.35 9.55
CA THR A 599 7.98 -20.92 8.65
C THR A 599 7.62 -22.32 9.13
N GLN A 600 6.34 -22.57 9.33
CA GLN A 600 5.86 -23.85 9.84
C GLN A 600 4.40 -24.10 9.42
N ASP A 601 4.11 -25.32 8.99
CA ASP A 601 2.74 -25.81 8.78
C ASP A 601 2.08 -26.04 10.16
N LEU A 602 1.12 -25.17 10.52
CA LEU A 602 0.43 -25.20 11.82
C LEU A 602 -0.86 -26.03 11.82
N ASN A 603 -1.31 -26.46 10.64
CA ASN A 603 -2.61 -27.12 10.46
C ASN A 603 -2.54 -28.42 9.62
N ASP A 604 -1.32 -28.87 9.29
CA ASP A 604 -0.99 -30.08 8.53
C ASP A 604 -1.59 -30.10 7.10
N ASN A 605 -1.80 -28.95 6.48
CA ASN A 605 -2.38 -28.85 5.13
C ASN A 605 -1.33 -28.84 4.00
N GLY A 606 -0.03 -28.79 4.32
CA GLY A 606 1.08 -28.74 3.38
C GLY A 606 1.54 -27.33 2.99
N VAL A 607 0.99 -26.29 3.59
CA VAL A 607 1.36 -24.87 3.40
C VAL A 607 1.84 -24.31 4.74
N ASN A 608 2.98 -23.62 4.73
CA ASN A 608 3.53 -23.05 5.96
C ASN A 608 2.85 -21.71 6.29
N SER A 609 2.60 -21.45 7.57
CA SER A 609 2.42 -20.09 8.09
C SER A 609 3.78 -19.40 8.31
N LEU A 610 3.80 -18.07 8.39
CA LEU A 610 5.00 -17.25 8.61
C LEU A 610 4.85 -16.36 9.85
N TRP A 611 5.90 -16.24 10.66
CA TRP A 611 5.98 -15.20 11.68
C TRP A 611 7.41 -14.79 11.96
N TYR A 612 7.56 -13.63 12.59
CA TYR A 612 8.83 -13.08 13.02
C TYR A 612 8.88 -13.01 14.53
N GLU A 613 9.99 -13.46 15.10
CA GLU A 613 10.28 -13.34 16.53
C GLU A 613 11.43 -12.37 16.71
N TYR A 614 11.20 -11.29 17.46
CA TYR A 614 12.21 -10.28 17.77
C TYR A 614 12.59 -10.40 19.24
N ILE A 615 13.80 -10.88 19.48
CA ILE A 615 14.30 -11.22 20.80
C ILE A 615 15.42 -10.24 21.16
N PRO A 616 15.21 -9.30 22.10
CA PRO A 616 16.27 -8.43 22.58
C PRO A 616 17.33 -9.24 23.33
N GLU A 617 18.59 -8.81 23.27
CA GLU A 617 19.71 -9.48 23.95
C GLU A 617 19.44 -9.66 25.46
N GLN A 618 18.73 -8.71 26.06
CA GLN A 618 18.33 -8.74 27.47
C GLN A 618 17.41 -9.92 27.81
N ALA A 619 16.58 -10.38 26.86
CA ALA A 619 15.62 -11.47 27.06
C ALA A 619 16.25 -12.87 26.93
N VAL A 620 17.36 -13.01 26.19
CA VAL A 620 17.98 -14.31 25.88
C VAL A 620 18.38 -15.07 27.15
N ASN A 621 18.98 -14.36 28.12
CA ASN A 621 19.49 -14.94 29.37
C ASN A 621 18.66 -14.54 30.60
N ALA A 622 17.45 -14.04 30.39
CA ALA A 622 16.56 -13.66 31.48
C ALA A 622 16.09 -14.88 32.28
N GLN A 623 15.62 -14.62 33.50
CA GLN A 623 15.06 -15.67 34.35
C GLN A 623 13.74 -16.20 33.75
N GLU A 624 13.47 -17.49 33.96
CA GLU A 624 12.20 -18.13 33.60
C GLU A 624 11.00 -17.31 34.13
N GLY A 625 10.01 -17.07 33.27
CA GLY A 625 8.78 -16.36 33.63
C GLY A 625 8.93 -14.87 33.95
N THR A 626 9.90 -14.16 33.36
CA THR A 626 10.14 -12.72 33.63
C THR A 626 10.01 -11.78 32.44
N ILE A 627 9.90 -12.31 31.21
CA ILE A 627 9.89 -11.51 29.99
C ILE A 627 8.47 -11.37 29.44
N PRO A 628 7.93 -10.15 29.31
CA PRO A 628 6.64 -9.93 28.66
C PRO A 628 6.75 -10.10 27.14
N VAL A 629 5.60 -10.37 26.51
CA VAL A 629 5.48 -10.56 25.05
C VAL A 629 4.41 -9.63 24.49
N VAL A 630 4.65 -9.03 23.33
CA VAL A 630 3.62 -8.32 22.55
C VAL A 630 3.47 -8.98 21.18
N ILE A 631 2.26 -9.40 20.83
CA ILE A 631 1.90 -9.85 19.49
C ILE A 631 1.42 -8.65 18.68
N LEU A 632 2.06 -8.40 17.54
CA LEU A 632 1.84 -7.23 16.69
C LEU A 632 1.18 -7.61 15.36
N PHE A 633 -0.13 -7.38 15.25
CA PHE A 633 -0.90 -7.61 14.02
C PHE A 633 -0.70 -6.46 13.03
N HIS A 634 -0.23 -6.77 11.82
CA HIS A 634 -0.11 -5.81 10.73
C HIS A 634 -1.48 -5.39 10.17
N GLY A 635 -1.53 -4.27 9.43
CA GLY A 635 -2.73 -3.83 8.74
C GLY A 635 -3.08 -4.71 7.54
N ASN A 636 -4.26 -4.46 6.97
CA ASN A 636 -4.76 -5.19 5.80
C ASN A 636 -3.71 -5.11 4.68
N THR A 637 -3.30 -6.26 4.15
CA THR A 637 -2.33 -6.40 3.04
C THR A 637 -0.94 -5.78 3.30
N ASN A 638 -0.60 -5.48 4.56
CA ASN A 638 0.70 -4.94 4.94
C ASN A 638 1.69 -6.07 5.20
N ASP A 639 2.98 -5.73 5.12
CA ASP A 639 4.03 -6.61 5.61
C ASP A 639 3.91 -6.83 7.13
N PRO A 640 4.05 -8.06 7.67
CA PRO A 640 4.09 -8.32 9.10
C PRO A 640 5.22 -7.57 9.81
N ARG A 641 6.35 -7.30 9.13
CA ARG A 641 7.46 -6.50 9.68
C ARG A 641 7.11 -5.03 9.83
N THR A 642 6.04 -4.53 9.19
CA THR A 642 5.61 -3.11 9.26
C THR A 642 5.46 -2.62 10.69
N GLN A 643 4.89 -3.44 11.57
CA GLN A 643 4.73 -3.05 12.97
C GLN A 643 6.09 -2.89 13.64
N TYR A 644 6.99 -3.86 13.55
CA TYR A 644 8.34 -3.70 14.12
C TYR A 644 9.07 -2.50 13.51
N ASP A 645 9.08 -2.40 12.17
CA ASP A 645 9.96 -1.51 11.43
C ASP A 645 9.55 -0.02 11.47
N THR A 646 8.27 0.32 11.76
CA THR A 646 7.77 1.72 11.62
C THR A 646 6.91 2.24 12.77
N SER A 647 6.50 1.40 13.72
CA SER A 647 5.57 1.83 14.79
C SER A 647 6.25 2.37 16.05
N GLY A 648 7.57 2.25 16.17
CA GLY A 648 8.29 2.50 17.43
C GLY A 648 8.43 1.29 18.34
N TRP A 649 7.71 0.18 18.09
CA TRP A 649 7.83 -1.03 18.90
C TRP A 649 9.26 -1.60 18.97
N ALA A 650 10.06 -1.50 17.90
CA ALA A 650 11.46 -1.93 17.92
C ALA A 650 12.30 -1.20 18.98
N GLN A 651 12.10 0.11 19.13
CA GLN A 651 12.75 0.91 20.18
C GLN A 651 12.31 0.46 21.57
N ILE A 652 11.00 0.29 21.77
CA ILE A 652 10.44 -0.19 23.05
C ILE A 652 11.01 -1.56 23.42
N ALA A 653 11.12 -2.48 22.45
CA ALA A 653 11.74 -3.79 22.66
C ALA A 653 13.21 -3.70 23.07
N SER A 654 13.97 -2.80 22.43
CA SER A 654 15.38 -2.58 22.72
C SER A 654 15.59 -2.04 24.14
N GLU A 655 14.76 -1.09 24.57
CA GLU A 655 14.87 -0.38 25.85
C GLU A 655 14.32 -1.19 27.03
N GLU A 656 13.15 -1.81 26.86
CA GLU A 656 12.39 -2.48 27.93
C GLU A 656 12.65 -4.00 28.01
N GLY A 657 13.38 -4.56 27.04
CA GLY A 657 13.68 -5.99 27.03
C GLY A 657 12.47 -6.88 26.73
N ILE A 658 11.51 -6.39 25.95
CA ILE A 658 10.28 -7.12 25.60
C ILE A 658 10.43 -7.94 24.31
N ILE A 659 9.81 -9.12 24.26
CA ILE A 659 9.76 -9.94 23.04
C ILE A 659 8.61 -9.45 22.16
N LEU A 660 8.87 -9.24 20.87
CA LEU A 660 7.84 -8.91 19.89
C LEU A 660 7.64 -10.06 18.91
N ILE A 661 6.38 -10.40 18.66
CA ILE A 661 6.00 -11.43 17.69
C ILE A 661 5.14 -10.78 16.60
N CYS A 662 5.56 -10.86 15.34
CA CYS A 662 4.81 -10.33 14.21
C CYS A 662 4.32 -11.48 13.32
N PRO A 663 3.08 -11.97 13.51
CA PRO A 663 2.52 -13.02 12.66
C PRO A 663 2.11 -12.47 11.29
N GLU A 664 2.36 -13.25 10.23
CA GLU A 664 1.65 -13.11 8.95
C GLU A 664 0.24 -13.69 9.15
N TRP A 665 -0.68 -12.84 9.57
CA TRP A 665 -2.00 -13.31 10.02
C TRP A 665 -2.98 -13.47 8.86
N GLN A 666 -2.77 -12.77 7.74
CA GLN A 666 -3.68 -12.72 6.60
C GLN A 666 -3.29 -13.67 5.46
N GLY A 667 -2.04 -14.12 5.44
CA GLY A 667 -1.48 -14.94 4.37
C GLY A 667 -0.98 -14.06 3.22
N HIS A 668 0.32 -14.11 2.95
CA HIS A 668 0.97 -13.32 1.91
C HIS A 668 1.90 -14.17 1.05
N THR A 669 2.19 -13.69 -0.16
CA THR A 669 3.16 -14.30 -1.06
C THR A 669 4.43 -13.49 -1.06
N TYR A 670 5.55 -14.14 -0.76
CA TYR A 670 6.89 -13.57 -0.87
C TYR A 670 7.71 -14.39 -1.85
N GLN A 671 8.26 -13.76 -2.89
CA GLN A 671 9.07 -14.41 -3.93
C GLN A 671 8.41 -15.67 -4.53
N GLY A 672 7.09 -15.61 -4.76
CA GLY A 672 6.31 -16.73 -5.31
C GLY A 672 5.99 -17.87 -4.33
N TYR A 673 6.30 -17.73 -3.03
CA TYR A 673 5.84 -18.65 -2.00
C TYR A 673 4.69 -18.05 -1.19
N THR A 674 3.52 -18.69 -1.23
CA THR A 674 2.33 -18.30 -0.46
C THR A 674 2.36 -18.92 0.93
N TYR A 675 2.20 -18.08 1.95
CA TYR A 675 2.06 -18.50 3.34
C TYR A 675 0.59 -18.56 3.75
N ASP A 676 0.29 -19.52 4.62
CA ASP A 676 -1.04 -19.78 5.15
C ASP A 676 -1.49 -18.68 6.12
N PRO A 677 -2.74 -18.18 6.02
CA PRO A 677 -3.29 -17.24 6.99
C PRO A 677 -3.38 -17.87 8.37
N MET A 678 -2.90 -17.19 9.41
CA MET A 678 -3.06 -17.67 10.79
C MET A 678 -4.44 -17.35 11.38
N THR A 679 -5.17 -16.42 10.77
CA THR A 679 -6.55 -16.08 11.13
C THR A 679 -7.29 -15.40 9.97
N SER A 680 -8.55 -15.01 10.16
CA SER A 680 -9.32 -14.22 9.20
C SER A 680 -9.57 -12.81 9.73
N ASP A 681 -10.05 -11.91 8.87
CA ASP A 681 -10.41 -10.54 9.27
C ASP A 681 -11.41 -10.49 10.44
N GLN A 682 -12.24 -11.52 10.62
CA GLN A 682 -13.18 -11.60 11.74
C GLN A 682 -12.55 -12.10 13.05
N ASN A 683 -11.37 -12.73 13.02
CA ASN A 683 -10.57 -13.33 14.12
C ASN A 683 -11.28 -13.51 15.48
N ALA A 684 -12.44 -14.17 15.50
CA ALA A 684 -13.27 -14.28 16.69
C ALA A 684 -13.38 -15.73 17.15
N THR A 685 -12.24 -16.41 17.21
CA THR A 685 -12.14 -17.78 17.70
C THR A 685 -10.94 -17.90 18.64
N PRO A 686 -11.09 -18.58 19.81
CA PRO A 686 -9.96 -18.90 20.68
C PRO A 686 -9.00 -19.96 20.10
N ASP A 687 -9.42 -20.65 19.04
CA ASP A 687 -8.69 -21.75 18.40
C ASP A 687 -8.11 -21.31 17.04
N SER A 688 -7.32 -20.22 17.05
CA SER A 688 -6.62 -19.73 15.85
C SER A 688 -5.19 -20.27 15.77
N ASP A 689 -4.59 -20.23 14.58
CA ASP A 689 -3.19 -20.63 14.40
C ASP A 689 -2.24 -19.63 15.07
N VAL A 690 -2.68 -18.40 15.34
CA VAL A 690 -1.97 -17.43 16.20
C VAL A 690 -1.78 -17.97 17.62
N ILE A 691 -2.80 -18.63 18.20
CA ILE A 691 -2.68 -19.23 19.53
C ILE A 691 -1.78 -20.47 19.50
N LYS A 692 -1.82 -21.28 18.43
CA LYS A 692 -0.88 -22.40 18.26
C LYS A 692 0.57 -21.90 18.19
N MET A 693 0.81 -20.86 17.39
CA MET A 693 2.09 -20.17 17.32
C MET A 693 2.54 -19.68 18.70
N LEU A 694 1.67 -19.00 19.44
CA LEU A 694 1.98 -18.53 20.80
C LEU A 694 2.42 -19.68 21.72
N LYS A 695 1.72 -20.82 21.69
CA LYS A 695 2.07 -21.99 22.52
C LYS A 695 3.44 -22.60 22.15
N ILE A 696 3.78 -22.62 20.86
CA ILE A 696 5.12 -23.03 20.39
C ILE A 696 6.20 -22.08 20.93
N ILE A 697 5.94 -20.77 20.88
CA ILE A 697 6.87 -19.73 21.35
C ILE A 697 7.06 -19.82 22.87
N GLU A 698 5.98 -19.99 23.64
CA GLU A 698 6.06 -20.17 25.11
C GLU A 698 6.86 -21.42 25.50
N GLU A 699 6.76 -22.52 24.75
CA GLU A 699 7.58 -23.71 24.98
C GLU A 699 9.06 -23.48 24.60
N LYS A 700 9.30 -22.74 23.52
CA LYS A 700 10.63 -22.42 23.02
C LYS A 700 11.40 -21.46 23.95
N TYR A 701 10.70 -20.49 24.57
CA TYR A 701 11.29 -19.45 25.42
C TYR A 701 10.70 -19.49 26.83
N PRO A 702 11.26 -20.30 27.75
CA PRO A 702 10.79 -20.38 29.14
C PRO A 702 10.90 -19.06 29.91
N GLN A 703 11.71 -18.11 29.43
CA GLN A 703 11.81 -16.75 29.97
C GLN A 703 10.48 -15.99 29.88
N ILE A 704 9.56 -16.39 28.98
CA ILE A 704 8.27 -15.72 28.80
C ILE A 704 7.42 -15.82 30.05
N ASP A 705 6.98 -14.66 30.54
CA ASP A 705 5.97 -14.53 31.57
C ASP A 705 4.58 -14.68 30.94
N GLN A 706 3.98 -15.85 31.11
CA GLN A 706 2.65 -16.16 30.55
C GLN A 706 1.55 -15.24 31.10
N SER A 707 1.76 -14.59 32.25
CA SER A 707 0.82 -13.62 32.81
C SER A 707 0.89 -12.26 32.11
N ARG A 708 1.95 -11.98 31.32
CA ARG A 708 2.21 -10.70 30.65
C ARG A 708 2.38 -10.86 29.14
N ILE A 709 1.36 -11.42 28.52
CA ILE A 709 1.22 -11.49 27.06
C ILE A 709 0.21 -10.44 26.62
N TYR A 710 0.60 -9.60 25.66
CA TYR A 710 -0.19 -8.47 25.17
C TYR A 710 -0.44 -8.58 23.67
N ILE A 711 -1.45 -7.86 23.19
CA ILE A 711 -1.81 -7.80 21.76
C ILE A 711 -1.91 -6.36 21.29
N SER A 712 -1.38 -6.08 20.10
CA SER A 712 -1.50 -4.78 19.46
C SER A 712 -1.55 -4.89 17.95
N GLY A 713 -2.03 -3.86 17.27
CA GLY A 713 -2.00 -3.83 15.81
C GLY A 713 -2.56 -2.58 15.17
N LEU A 714 -2.28 -2.43 13.87
CA LEU A 714 -2.66 -1.30 13.02
C LEU A 714 -3.87 -1.65 12.14
N SER A 715 -4.88 -0.77 12.04
CA SER A 715 -5.98 -0.90 11.07
C SER A 715 -6.72 -2.25 11.19
N ALA A 716 -6.73 -3.12 10.18
CA ALA A 716 -7.25 -4.50 10.32
C ALA A 716 -6.54 -5.31 11.43
N GLY A 717 -5.29 -4.99 11.76
CA GLY A 717 -4.59 -5.48 12.94
C GLY A 717 -5.16 -4.96 14.26
N SER A 718 -5.67 -3.73 14.29
CA SER A 718 -6.43 -3.19 15.43
C SER A 718 -7.79 -3.89 15.56
N MET A 719 -8.44 -4.21 14.44
CA MET A 719 -9.64 -5.06 14.45
C MET A 719 -9.33 -6.48 14.97
N ASN A 720 -8.20 -7.07 14.57
CA ASN A 720 -7.70 -8.32 15.16
C ASN A 720 -7.45 -8.20 16.66
N THR A 721 -6.90 -7.08 17.12
CA THR A 721 -6.70 -6.78 18.54
C THR A 721 -8.03 -6.77 19.29
N THR A 722 -9.06 -6.10 18.74
CA THR A 722 -10.42 -6.13 19.27
C THR A 722 -10.98 -7.56 19.35
N ASN A 723 -10.86 -8.34 18.27
CA ASN A 723 -11.49 -9.66 18.18
C ASN A 723 -10.77 -10.70 19.06
N ALA A 724 -9.43 -10.70 19.07
CA ALA A 724 -8.60 -11.55 19.91
C ALA A 724 -8.74 -11.20 21.39
N GLY A 725 -8.89 -9.92 21.74
CA GLY A 725 -9.15 -9.47 23.10
C GLY A 725 -10.47 -9.99 23.67
N LEU A 726 -11.51 -10.13 22.83
CA LEU A 726 -12.81 -10.67 23.25
C LEU A 726 -12.85 -12.20 23.25
N SER A 727 -12.32 -12.85 22.21
CA SER A 727 -12.42 -14.30 22.03
C SER A 727 -11.30 -15.08 22.73
N GLY A 728 -10.15 -14.46 22.93
CA GLY A 728 -8.93 -15.03 23.49
C GLY A 728 -8.49 -14.42 24.81
N ALA A 729 -9.36 -13.67 25.50
CA ALA A 729 -9.05 -12.93 26.74
C ALA A 729 -8.22 -13.73 27.75
N LYS A 730 -8.49 -15.03 27.91
CA LYS A 730 -7.74 -15.94 28.80
C LYS A 730 -6.22 -15.99 28.57
N TYR A 731 -5.74 -15.59 27.40
CA TYR A 731 -4.31 -15.61 27.04
C TYR A 731 -3.64 -14.25 27.14
N PHE A 732 -4.40 -13.15 27.24
CA PHE A 732 -3.87 -11.80 27.04
C PHE A 732 -4.15 -10.91 28.26
N ALA A 733 -3.16 -10.21 28.77
CA ALA A 733 -3.31 -9.33 29.93
C ALA A 733 -3.92 -7.97 29.59
N ALA A 734 -3.62 -7.43 28.40
CA ALA A 734 -4.18 -6.18 27.90
C ALA A 734 -3.96 -6.07 26.37
N GLY A 735 -4.65 -5.12 25.73
CA GLY A 735 -4.47 -4.82 24.32
C GLY A 735 -4.41 -3.33 23.98
N ALA A 736 -3.80 -3.01 22.84
CA ALA A 736 -3.76 -1.65 22.33
C ALA A 736 -3.90 -1.60 20.79
N GLY A 737 -4.77 -0.76 20.24
CA GLY A 737 -4.97 -0.66 18.79
C GLY A 737 -4.53 0.69 18.23
N HIS A 738 -4.00 0.71 17.01
CA HIS A 738 -3.77 1.93 16.23
C HIS A 738 -4.65 1.98 14.97
N SER A 739 -5.10 3.17 14.57
CA SER A 739 -5.96 3.39 13.40
C SER A 739 -7.21 2.50 13.44
N GLY A 740 -7.80 2.41 14.61
CA GLY A 740 -9.08 1.78 14.92
C GLY A 740 -9.78 2.62 15.98
N PRO A 741 -10.72 2.10 16.77
CA PRO A 741 -11.41 0.84 16.54
C PRO A 741 -12.39 0.94 15.36
N PHE A 742 -12.69 -0.21 14.74
CA PHE A 742 -13.76 -0.35 13.75
C PHE A 742 -14.99 -0.95 14.44
N GLY A 743 -16.18 -0.49 14.05
CA GLY A 743 -17.45 -0.77 14.74
C GLY A 743 -17.74 -2.25 15.05
N ALA A 744 -18.71 -2.47 15.94
CA ALA A 744 -19.00 -3.79 16.49
C ALA A 744 -19.69 -4.71 15.46
N SER A 745 -19.10 -5.89 15.22
CA SER A 745 -19.74 -6.95 14.45
C SER A 745 -20.68 -7.80 15.30
N GLU A 746 -21.56 -8.57 14.65
CA GLU A 746 -22.42 -9.51 15.35
C GLU A 746 -21.61 -10.65 16.01
N THR A 747 -20.49 -11.02 15.41
CA THR A 747 -19.55 -11.99 15.97
C THR A 747 -18.93 -11.47 17.27
N ASN A 748 -18.61 -10.17 17.35
CA ASN A 748 -18.10 -9.58 18.60
C ASN A 748 -19.10 -9.71 19.75
N LYS A 749 -20.38 -9.42 19.49
CA LYS A 749 -21.44 -9.54 20.52
C LYS A 749 -21.61 -10.99 21.00
N GLN A 750 -21.46 -11.97 20.12
CA GLN A 750 -21.47 -13.38 20.49
C GLN A 750 -20.32 -13.73 21.44
N MET A 751 -19.10 -13.24 21.16
CA MET A 751 -17.94 -13.45 22.03
C MET A 751 -18.14 -12.81 23.41
N VAL A 752 -18.66 -11.58 23.46
CA VAL A 752 -19.01 -10.92 24.73
C VAL A 752 -19.99 -11.79 25.52
N GLY A 753 -21.08 -12.22 24.90
CA GLY A 753 -22.08 -13.09 25.56
C GLY A 753 -21.54 -14.44 26.04
N GLN A 754 -20.48 -14.96 25.40
CA GLN A 754 -19.86 -16.22 25.76
C GLN A 754 -18.84 -16.11 26.91
N TYR A 755 -18.10 -15.00 26.98
CA TYR A 755 -16.89 -14.91 27.82
C TYR A 755 -16.92 -13.84 28.92
N LYS A 756 -17.86 -12.89 28.90
CA LYS A 756 -17.91 -11.79 29.89
C LYS A 756 -18.03 -12.23 31.36
N ASP A 757 -18.62 -13.41 31.61
CA ASP A 757 -18.76 -13.95 32.97
C ASP A 757 -17.48 -14.68 33.45
N GLN A 758 -16.48 -14.83 32.57
CA GLN A 758 -15.25 -15.58 32.83
C GLN A 758 -14.00 -14.70 32.81
N TYR A 759 -13.97 -13.67 31.96
CA TYR A 759 -12.79 -12.85 31.74
C TYR A 759 -13.16 -11.37 31.62
N ASP A 760 -12.21 -10.52 32.00
CA ASP A 760 -12.15 -9.11 31.68
C ASP A 760 -10.93 -8.84 30.77
N MET A 761 -10.90 -7.69 30.10
CA MET A 761 -9.83 -7.32 29.17
C MET A 761 -9.62 -5.78 29.13
N PRO A 762 -8.50 -5.28 29.67
CA PRO A 762 -8.08 -3.90 29.48
C PRO A 762 -7.72 -3.61 28.02
N ILE A 763 -8.18 -2.48 27.49
CA ILE A 763 -7.88 -2.10 26.10
C ILE A 763 -7.84 -0.59 25.87
N ILE A 764 -6.94 -0.13 25.00
CA ILE A 764 -6.87 1.27 24.55
C ILE A 764 -6.74 1.37 23.01
N PHE A 765 -7.27 2.43 22.41
CA PHE A 765 -7.10 2.71 20.98
C PHE A 765 -6.52 4.10 20.71
N PHE A 766 -5.68 4.23 19.70
CA PHE A 766 -5.07 5.47 19.23
C PHE A 766 -5.41 5.71 17.77
N THR A 767 -5.89 6.92 17.47
CA THR A 767 -6.53 7.17 16.18
C THR A 767 -6.34 8.62 15.73
N GLY A 768 -5.88 8.79 14.50
CA GLY A 768 -5.76 10.10 13.87
C GLY A 768 -7.12 10.72 13.55
N ASP A 769 -7.31 12.01 13.83
CA ASP A 769 -8.56 12.72 13.48
C ASP A 769 -8.64 13.17 12.00
N GLY A 770 -7.57 12.90 11.23
CA GLY A 770 -7.54 12.95 9.77
C GLY A 770 -7.52 11.56 9.13
N ASP A 771 -7.86 10.51 9.88
CA ASP A 771 -7.94 9.14 9.35
C ASP A 771 -9.13 9.00 8.40
N GLU A 772 -8.85 8.78 7.11
CA GLU A 772 -9.86 8.75 6.05
C GLU A 772 -10.85 7.58 6.18
N TYR A 773 -10.47 6.51 6.87
CA TYR A 773 -11.31 5.34 7.13
C TYR A 773 -12.21 5.53 8.36
N LEU A 774 -11.94 6.52 9.19
CA LEU A 774 -12.63 6.80 10.46
C LEU A 774 -13.14 8.26 10.56
N LYS A 775 -13.29 8.94 9.42
CA LYS A 775 -13.60 10.38 9.29
C LYS A 775 -14.88 10.86 10.01
N ASP A 776 -15.84 9.97 10.25
CA ASP A 776 -17.15 10.29 10.84
C ASP A 776 -17.29 9.79 12.30
N THR A 777 -16.17 9.65 13.01
CA THR A 777 -16.17 9.05 14.35
C THR A 777 -15.87 10.03 15.49
N PHE A 778 -15.21 11.15 15.20
CA PHE A 778 -14.94 12.22 16.16
C PHE A 778 -15.95 13.35 16.06
N ASP A 779 -16.16 14.06 17.17
CA ASP A 779 -17.09 15.19 17.25
C ASP A 779 -18.56 14.79 16.94
N VAL A 780 -18.92 13.53 17.25
CA VAL A 780 -20.24 12.92 17.00
C VAL A 780 -20.91 12.52 18.31
N ALA A 781 -22.12 13.05 18.55
CA ALA A 781 -23.01 12.65 19.64
C ALA A 781 -24.08 11.67 19.12
N GLY A 782 -23.66 10.48 18.73
CA GLY A 782 -24.52 9.47 18.11
C GLY A 782 -23.79 8.15 17.87
N ASP A 783 -24.50 7.19 17.28
CA ASP A 783 -23.95 5.87 16.96
C ASP A 783 -22.78 5.98 15.97
N ASN A 784 -21.64 5.38 16.33
CA ASN A 784 -20.41 5.39 15.56
C ASN A 784 -19.54 4.19 15.95
N GLY A 785 -18.54 3.85 15.13
CA GLY A 785 -17.72 2.66 15.34
C GLY A 785 -16.96 2.63 16.68
N GLY A 786 -16.46 3.77 17.14
CA GLY A 786 -15.78 3.86 18.44
C GLY A 786 -16.73 3.65 19.62
N LEU A 787 -17.90 4.28 19.60
CA LEU A 787 -18.91 4.05 20.64
C LEU A 787 -19.31 2.57 20.70
N GLN A 788 -19.52 1.93 19.55
CA GLN A 788 -19.88 0.52 19.49
C GLN A 788 -18.83 -0.40 20.13
N VAL A 789 -17.54 -0.13 19.90
CA VAL A 789 -16.46 -0.92 20.53
C VAL A 789 -16.32 -0.59 22.02
N ALA A 790 -16.50 0.66 22.42
CA ALA A 790 -16.57 1.02 23.84
C ALA A 790 -17.69 0.26 24.56
N GLN A 791 -18.89 0.18 23.96
CA GLN A 791 -20.03 -0.57 24.51
C GLN A 791 -19.74 -2.07 24.63
N LEU A 792 -19.08 -2.68 23.64
CA LEU A 792 -18.67 -4.09 23.71
C LEU A 792 -17.79 -4.36 24.93
N TYR A 793 -16.73 -3.56 25.11
CA TYR A 793 -15.81 -3.75 26.22
C TYR A 793 -16.40 -3.31 27.56
N GLN A 794 -17.31 -2.33 27.58
CA GLN A 794 -18.07 -1.99 28.78
C GLN A 794 -18.89 -3.20 29.26
N GLU A 795 -19.62 -3.86 28.35
CA GLU A 795 -20.36 -5.07 28.68
C GLU A 795 -19.43 -6.22 29.09
N PHE A 796 -18.30 -6.39 28.38
CA PHE A 796 -17.31 -7.42 28.68
C PHE A 796 -16.69 -7.25 30.07
N ASN A 797 -16.41 -6.01 30.48
CA ASN A 797 -15.70 -5.68 31.71
C ASN A 797 -16.63 -5.33 32.88
N ASP A 798 -17.91 -5.71 32.82
CA ASP A 798 -18.93 -5.43 33.86
C ASP A 798 -19.03 -3.93 34.22
N MET A 799 -19.01 -3.08 33.19
CA MET A 799 -19.19 -1.63 33.29
C MET A 799 -20.60 -1.20 32.84
N PRO A 800 -21.10 -0.05 33.30
CA PRO A 800 -22.30 0.56 32.72
C PRO A 800 -22.11 0.82 31.22
N VAL A 801 -22.99 0.25 30.40
CA VAL A 801 -22.95 0.42 28.94
C VAL A 801 -23.57 1.76 28.56
N THR A 802 -22.81 2.61 27.88
CA THR A 802 -23.25 3.93 27.41
C THR A 802 -24.41 3.80 26.43
N GLN A 803 -25.54 4.46 26.70
CA GLN A 803 -26.70 4.48 25.81
C GLN A 803 -26.65 5.67 24.86
N VAL A 804 -26.98 5.46 23.58
CA VAL A 804 -26.88 6.48 22.52
C VAL A 804 -27.76 7.70 22.81
N ASP A 805 -28.94 7.50 23.40
CA ASP A 805 -29.89 8.55 23.75
C ASP A 805 -29.52 9.31 25.03
N GLU A 806 -28.46 8.89 25.73
CA GLU A 806 -27.97 9.48 26.98
C GLU A 806 -26.62 10.20 26.82
N ILE A 807 -26.07 10.28 25.59
CA ILE A 807 -24.78 10.93 25.33
C ILE A 807 -24.85 12.45 25.60
N ASP A 808 -23.95 12.94 26.45
CA ASP A 808 -23.76 14.38 26.65
C ASP A 808 -23.05 14.98 25.41
N PRO A 809 -23.54 16.10 24.84
CA PRO A 809 -22.84 16.79 23.76
C PRO A 809 -21.35 17.10 24.04
N ASP A 810 -20.96 17.28 25.30
CA ASP A 810 -19.55 17.51 25.67
C ASP A 810 -18.65 16.27 25.49
N ASP A 811 -19.23 15.09 25.32
CA ASP A 811 -18.52 13.81 25.10
C ASP A 811 -18.36 13.48 23.62
N ALA A 812 -19.01 14.23 22.73
CA ALA A 812 -19.00 14.00 21.29
C ALA A 812 -17.58 13.98 20.70
N TYR A 813 -16.65 14.74 21.27
CA TYR A 813 -15.31 14.95 20.71
C TYR A 813 -14.47 13.67 20.60
N LEU A 814 -14.72 12.67 21.46
CA LEU A 814 -14.03 11.38 21.51
C LEU A 814 -15.08 10.27 21.59
N TYR A 815 -15.71 10.04 20.45
CA TYR A 815 -16.68 8.97 20.18
C TYR A 815 -18.01 9.04 20.97
N GLY A 816 -18.31 10.11 21.71
CA GLY A 816 -19.55 10.21 22.49
C GLY A 816 -19.56 9.35 23.75
N VAL A 817 -18.39 8.93 24.23
CA VAL A 817 -18.25 8.08 25.42
C VAL A 817 -18.02 8.97 26.66
N PRO A 818 -18.72 8.75 27.79
CA PRO A 818 -18.59 9.54 29.01
C PRO A 818 -17.33 9.16 29.80
N TRP A 819 -16.16 9.52 29.26
CA TRP A 819 -14.86 9.24 29.87
C TRP A 819 -14.76 9.84 31.26
N THR A 820 -14.49 9.01 32.28
CA THR A 820 -14.37 9.44 33.69
C THR A 820 -13.03 10.10 33.98
N THR A 821 -12.00 9.74 33.23
CA THR A 821 -10.68 10.36 33.27
C THR A 821 -10.36 10.92 31.89
N ARG A 822 -9.88 12.17 31.84
CA ARG A 822 -9.46 12.84 30.60
C ARG A 822 -8.16 13.59 30.84
N TYR A 823 -7.25 13.50 29.88
CA TYR A 823 -6.05 14.31 29.87
C TYR A 823 -5.58 14.56 28.45
N THR A 824 -4.75 15.58 28.30
CA THR A 824 -4.18 16.01 27.03
C THR A 824 -2.66 15.87 27.10
N ILE A 825 -2.08 15.28 26.07
CA ILE A 825 -0.64 15.28 25.80
C ILE A 825 -0.40 16.38 24.76
N GLU A 826 0.35 17.40 25.15
CA GLU A 826 0.73 18.49 24.24
C GLU A 826 1.93 18.09 23.38
N PRO A 827 2.03 18.62 22.14
CA PRO A 827 3.22 18.44 21.30
C PRO A 827 4.51 18.88 22.02
N ASN A 828 5.61 18.20 21.72
CA ASN A 828 6.94 18.54 22.21
C ASN A 828 7.97 18.38 21.06
N ALA A 829 9.26 18.33 21.36
CA ALA A 829 10.31 18.25 20.34
C ALA A 829 10.44 16.87 19.65
N GLU A 830 9.78 15.83 20.17
CA GLU A 830 9.77 14.46 19.61
C GLU A 830 8.37 14.01 19.17
N ASN A 831 7.31 14.65 19.67
CA ASN A 831 5.90 14.38 19.36
C ASN A 831 5.26 15.61 18.72
N ILE A 832 4.94 15.56 17.42
CA ILE A 832 4.38 16.70 16.69
C ILE A 832 2.87 16.91 16.90
N ALA A 833 2.15 15.90 17.41
CA ALA A 833 0.69 15.93 17.51
C ALA A 833 0.19 16.14 18.94
N LYS A 834 -0.91 16.89 19.08
CA LYS A 834 -1.69 16.92 20.32
C LYS A 834 -2.46 15.60 20.42
N ILE A 835 -2.54 15.02 21.60
CA ILE A 835 -3.31 13.80 21.85
C ILE A 835 -4.27 14.02 23.01
N ASP A 836 -5.58 13.82 22.79
CA ASP A 836 -6.56 13.78 23.88
C ASP A 836 -6.90 12.33 24.21
N VAL A 837 -6.77 11.95 25.48
CA VAL A 837 -7.03 10.59 25.97
C VAL A 837 -8.22 10.60 26.91
N GLY A 838 -9.13 9.64 26.71
CA GLY A 838 -10.24 9.34 27.60
C GLY A 838 -10.16 7.91 28.12
N LEU A 839 -10.38 7.72 29.42
CA LEU A 839 -10.39 6.41 30.09
C LEU A 839 -11.65 6.24 30.95
N ILE A 840 -12.16 5.00 31.02
CA ILE A 840 -13.13 4.53 32.02
C ILE A 840 -12.53 3.33 32.74
N GLU A 841 -12.67 3.28 34.05
CA GLU A 841 -12.17 2.21 34.92
C GLU A 841 -13.33 1.56 35.69
N ASN A 842 -13.35 0.22 35.80
CA ASN A 842 -14.30 -0.49 36.65
C ASN A 842 -13.78 -0.63 38.10
N ALA A 843 -14.61 -1.17 39.00
CA ALA A 843 -14.22 -1.35 40.40
C ALA A 843 -13.06 -2.35 40.62
N LYS A 844 -12.69 -3.15 39.60
CA LYS A 844 -11.54 -4.06 39.63
C LYS A 844 -10.25 -3.40 39.11
N GLY A 845 -10.31 -2.16 38.64
CA GLY A 845 -9.18 -1.47 38.03
C GLY A 845 -8.94 -1.80 36.56
N VAL A 846 -9.89 -2.43 35.86
CA VAL A 846 -9.79 -2.69 34.40
C VAL A 846 -10.16 -1.42 33.65
N GLU A 847 -9.29 -0.94 32.77
CA GLU A 847 -9.50 0.28 31.98
C GLU A 847 -9.92 -0.01 30.54
N ILE A 848 -10.83 0.82 30.02
CA ILE A 848 -11.09 0.99 28.57
C ILE A 848 -10.67 2.41 28.20
N GLY A 849 -9.92 2.56 27.12
CA GLY A 849 -9.39 3.84 26.69
C GLY A 849 -9.51 4.13 25.19
N MET A 850 -9.57 5.41 24.86
CA MET A 850 -9.41 5.89 23.49
C MET A 850 -8.60 7.19 23.48
N ALA A 851 -7.86 7.39 22.39
CA ALA A 851 -6.99 8.53 22.18
C ALA A 851 -7.15 9.10 20.77
N ARG A 852 -7.38 10.41 20.70
CA ARG A 852 -7.47 11.19 19.46
C ARG A 852 -6.14 11.87 19.20
N ILE A 853 -5.49 11.55 18.09
CA ILE A 853 -4.26 12.19 17.61
C ILE A 853 -4.64 13.28 16.60
N TYR A 854 -4.46 14.54 16.97
CA TYR A 854 -4.87 15.67 16.13
C TYR A 854 -3.95 15.86 14.92
N GLY A 855 -4.54 15.99 13.72
CA GLY A 855 -3.86 16.24 12.46
C GLY A 855 -3.15 15.03 11.86
N TRP A 856 -3.17 13.88 12.54
CA TRP A 856 -2.61 12.62 12.04
C TRP A 856 -3.67 11.84 11.26
N GLY A 857 -3.27 11.05 10.25
CA GLY A 857 -4.20 10.18 9.53
C GLY A 857 -3.92 8.68 9.68
N HIS A 858 -4.21 7.88 8.65
CA HIS A 858 -4.29 6.42 8.76
C HIS A 858 -2.92 5.72 8.65
N TRP A 859 -2.09 5.83 9.68
CA TRP A 859 -0.85 5.06 9.78
C TRP A 859 -0.27 5.07 11.20
N ASN A 860 0.66 4.16 11.50
CA ASN A 860 1.42 4.13 12.76
C ASN A 860 1.93 5.54 13.15
N TYR A 861 1.80 5.92 14.43
CA TYR A 861 2.35 7.16 14.96
C TYR A 861 3.39 6.87 16.04
N THR A 862 4.67 6.73 15.69
CA THR A 862 5.76 6.25 16.58
C THR A 862 5.69 6.62 18.07
N PRO A 863 5.35 7.87 18.49
CA PRO A 863 5.16 8.18 19.91
C PRO A 863 4.10 7.34 20.65
N ASP A 864 3.13 6.75 19.94
CA ASP A 864 2.06 5.94 20.50
C ASP A 864 2.53 4.61 21.08
N ALA A 865 3.58 3.97 20.54
CA ALA A 865 4.03 2.66 21.01
C ALA A 865 4.48 2.71 22.47
N ARG A 866 5.13 3.81 22.88
CA ARG A 866 5.46 4.08 24.28
C ARG A 866 4.21 4.20 25.14
N LEU A 867 3.21 4.95 24.68
CA LEU A 867 1.93 5.15 25.41
C LEU A 867 1.12 3.84 25.51
N MET A 868 1.11 3.04 24.45
CA MET A 868 0.48 1.72 24.41
C MET A 868 1.18 0.77 25.38
N TRP A 869 2.52 0.77 25.41
CA TRP A 869 3.29 -0.03 26.36
C TRP A 869 3.04 0.39 27.81
N GLU A 870 3.07 1.69 28.11
CA GLU A 870 2.77 2.23 29.44
C GLU A 870 1.35 1.88 29.91
N PHE A 871 0.38 1.79 28.99
CA PHE A 871 -0.95 1.30 29.30
C PHE A 871 -0.94 -0.21 29.59
N MET A 872 -0.44 -1.02 28.67
CA MET A 872 -0.52 -2.48 28.76
C MET A 872 0.31 -3.06 29.91
N SER A 873 1.49 -2.50 30.17
CA SER A 873 2.42 -2.98 31.21
C SER A 873 1.91 -2.86 32.65
N LYS A 874 0.81 -2.13 32.87
CA LYS A 874 0.10 -2.11 34.17
C LYS A 874 -0.56 -3.45 34.50
N TYR A 875 -0.77 -4.30 33.51
CA TYR A 875 -1.65 -5.45 33.62
C TYR A 875 -0.89 -6.77 33.54
N ALA A 876 -1.31 -7.72 34.38
CA ALA A 876 -1.01 -9.14 34.25
C ALA A 876 -2.31 -9.95 34.33
N ARG A 877 -2.28 -11.21 33.90
CA ARG A 877 -3.40 -12.14 34.02
C ARG A 877 -3.09 -13.25 35.00
N ASP A 878 -3.99 -13.46 35.96
CA ASP A 878 -3.94 -14.63 36.82
C ASP A 878 -4.21 -15.90 35.99
N LEU A 879 -3.23 -16.80 35.91
CA LEU A 879 -3.29 -17.99 35.07
C LEU A 879 -4.22 -19.08 35.62
N GLU A 880 -4.59 -19.03 36.90
CA GLU A 880 -5.51 -19.98 37.52
C GLU A 880 -6.96 -19.51 37.44
N THR A 881 -7.20 -18.23 37.72
CA THR A 881 -8.55 -17.65 37.83
C THR A 881 -9.01 -16.96 36.55
N GLY A 882 -8.07 -16.48 35.73
CA GLY A 882 -8.33 -15.67 34.55
C GLY A 882 -8.60 -14.20 34.84
N GLU A 883 -8.53 -13.75 36.10
CA GLU A 883 -8.76 -12.35 36.46
C GLU A 883 -7.57 -11.45 36.10
N THR A 884 -7.85 -10.19 35.76
CA THR A 884 -6.82 -9.16 35.54
C THR A 884 -6.22 -8.68 36.87
N ILE A 885 -4.88 -8.53 36.90
CA ILE A 885 -4.07 -8.01 38.01
C ILE A 885 -3.49 -6.64 37.62
N ARG A 886 -3.56 -5.65 38.53
CA ARG A 886 -2.97 -4.31 38.38
C ARG A 886 -1.62 -4.19 39.08
N LEU A 887 -0.55 -4.40 38.32
CA LEU A 887 0.84 -4.40 38.80
C LEU A 887 1.27 -3.03 39.35
N ASP A 888 0.73 -1.94 38.83
CA ASP A 888 1.02 -0.57 39.27
C ASP A 888 0.35 -0.17 40.59
N LEU A 889 -0.63 -0.97 41.05
CA LEU A 889 -1.36 -0.73 42.31
C LEU A 889 -0.94 -1.68 43.43
N GLU A 890 -0.11 -2.69 43.14
CA GLU A 890 0.44 -3.57 44.17
C GLU A 890 1.48 -2.80 45.02
N ASP A 891 1.38 -2.92 46.35
CA ASP A 891 2.39 -2.38 47.26
C ASP A 891 3.72 -3.10 46.94
N PRO A 892 4.84 -2.41 46.67
CA PRO A 892 6.14 -3.03 46.33
C PRO A 892 6.76 -3.90 47.45
N GLY A 893 5.96 -4.37 48.40
CA GLY A 893 6.34 -5.16 49.56
C GLY A 893 6.82 -6.57 49.22
N ASP A 894 8.12 -6.76 49.42
CA ASP A 894 8.87 -8.00 49.69
C ASP A 894 9.38 -8.84 48.50
N ASN A 895 9.36 -8.30 47.28
CA ASN A 895 10.19 -8.82 46.17
C ASN A 895 11.40 -7.91 45.95
N THR A 896 12.31 -7.88 46.93
CA THR A 896 13.69 -7.44 46.65
C THR A 896 14.42 -8.64 46.05
N PRO A 897 14.90 -8.61 44.79
CA PRO A 897 15.79 -9.64 44.30
C PRO A 897 17.03 -9.66 45.21
N GLY A 898 17.31 -10.79 45.83
CA GLY A 898 18.51 -10.95 46.64
C GLY A 898 19.74 -10.69 45.77
N GLU A 899 20.54 -9.70 46.15
CA GLU A 899 21.93 -9.57 45.69
C GLU A 899 22.70 -10.82 46.12
N GLU A 900 22.76 -11.84 45.28
CA GLU A 900 23.88 -12.77 45.24
C GLU A 900 24.39 -12.84 43.80
N VAL A 901 25.51 -12.16 43.56
CA VAL A 901 26.34 -12.33 42.37
C VAL A 901 27.32 -13.46 42.67
N PRO A 902 27.28 -14.60 41.96
CA PRO A 902 28.46 -15.41 41.75
C PRO A 902 29.16 -14.92 40.48
N ASP A 903 30.38 -14.43 40.68
CA ASP A 903 31.39 -14.29 39.64
C ASP A 903 31.83 -15.69 39.18
N ASP A 904 31.40 -16.11 37.99
CA ASP A 904 32.20 -17.03 37.18
C ASP A 904 32.25 -16.60 35.71
N GLY A 905 33.38 -16.00 35.35
CA GLY A 905 33.78 -15.81 33.96
C GLY A 905 33.75 -17.13 33.20
N GLY A 906 32.83 -17.22 32.24
CA GLY A 906 32.75 -18.27 31.25
C GLY A 906 32.28 -17.69 29.92
N ASP A 907 33.24 -17.33 29.06
CA ASP A 907 33.05 -17.32 27.61
C ASP A 907 32.55 -18.71 27.20
N GLY A 908 31.26 -18.79 26.91
CA GLY A 908 30.60 -19.99 26.45
C GLY A 908 29.39 -19.60 25.62
N THR A 909 29.61 -19.41 24.32
CA THR A 909 28.53 -19.44 23.32
C THR A 909 27.82 -20.79 23.42
N VAL A 910 26.58 -20.80 23.90
CA VAL A 910 25.72 -21.99 23.87
C VAL A 910 24.87 -21.89 22.63
N ASP A 911 25.18 -22.72 21.62
CA ASP A 911 24.31 -22.93 20.46
C ASP A 911 23.02 -23.59 20.95
N VAL A 912 21.89 -22.88 20.80
CA VAL A 912 20.55 -23.43 20.99
C VAL A 912 20.19 -24.24 19.73
N GLU A 913 20.07 -25.56 19.87
CA GLU A 913 19.61 -26.45 18.79
C GLU A 913 18.16 -26.11 18.38
N GLN A 914 17.95 -25.80 17.10
CA GLN A 914 16.65 -25.40 16.55
C GLN A 914 15.73 -26.59 16.24
N PRO A 915 14.46 -26.57 16.68
CA PRO A 915 13.38 -27.28 16.02
C PRO A 915 12.67 -26.31 15.04
N GLY A 916 13.07 -26.33 13.77
CA GLY A 916 12.47 -25.54 12.70
C GLY A 916 13.48 -25.17 11.61
N SER A 917 13.04 -25.12 10.35
CA SER A 917 13.85 -24.56 9.26
C SER A 917 13.70 -23.03 9.24
N GLY A 918 14.33 -22.34 10.20
CA GLY A 918 14.32 -20.88 10.27
C GLY A 918 15.69 -20.27 9.95
N SER A 919 15.72 -19.12 9.28
CA SER A 919 16.91 -18.28 9.17
C SER A 919 17.02 -17.36 10.40
N VAL A 920 18.25 -17.05 10.81
CA VAL A 920 18.53 -16.07 11.87
C VAL A 920 19.15 -14.84 11.22
N VAL A 921 18.56 -13.68 11.49
CA VAL A 921 19.05 -12.39 11.00
C VAL A 921 19.18 -11.45 12.20
N GLN A 922 20.36 -10.92 12.46
CA GLN A 922 20.51 -9.85 13.44
C GLN A 922 19.81 -8.60 12.89
N THR A 923 19.00 -7.93 13.72
CA THR A 923 18.45 -6.62 13.32
C THR A 923 19.55 -5.56 13.44
N GLY A 924 19.44 -4.49 12.64
CA GLY A 924 20.52 -3.51 12.48
C GLY A 924 21.58 -3.89 11.45
N ASP A 925 22.52 -2.98 11.22
CA ASP A 925 23.65 -3.19 10.33
C ASP A 925 24.87 -3.74 11.09
N PRO A 926 25.15 -5.06 11.07
CA PRO A 926 26.36 -5.61 11.69
C PRO A 926 27.63 -5.24 10.90
N THR A 927 27.49 -4.63 9.73
CA THR A 927 28.60 -4.20 8.88
C THR A 927 29.15 -2.90 9.43
N SER A 928 30.23 -2.96 10.22
CA SER A 928 31.08 -1.77 10.38
C SER A 928 31.58 -1.39 8.98
N MET A 929 31.24 -0.21 8.48
CA MET A 929 31.68 0.31 7.17
C MET A 929 33.20 0.59 7.11
N THR A 930 33.96 0.11 8.10
CA THR A 930 35.42 0.08 8.06
C THR A 930 35.86 -0.83 6.94
N ALA A 931 36.30 -0.19 5.85
CA ALA A 931 37.09 -0.70 4.74
C ALA A 931 37.12 -2.22 4.62
N TYR A 932 36.44 -2.76 3.61
CA TYR A 932 36.84 -4.02 2.99
C TYR A 932 38.34 -3.96 2.68
N ALA A 933 39.17 -4.39 3.63
CA ALA A 933 40.54 -4.74 3.34
C ALA A 933 40.43 -5.84 2.30
N VAL A 934 40.92 -5.54 1.10
CA VAL A 934 40.97 -6.42 -0.08
C VAL A 934 41.46 -7.82 0.33
N ALA A 935 40.52 -8.68 0.71
CA ALA A 935 40.73 -10.09 1.00
C ALA A 935 39.91 -10.90 -0.02
N GLY A 936 40.01 -10.50 -1.29
CA GLY A 936 39.21 -11.04 -2.39
C GLY A 936 39.99 -11.26 -3.67
N ILE A 937 41.32 -11.40 -3.63
CA ILE A 937 42.12 -11.91 -4.77
C ILE A 937 43.19 -12.87 -4.24
N MET A 938 42.79 -14.03 -3.73
CA MET A 938 43.71 -15.17 -3.48
C MET A 938 42.98 -16.53 -3.40
N ALA A 939 41.83 -16.70 -4.07
CA ALA A 939 41.08 -17.98 -4.06
C ALA A 939 40.97 -18.68 -5.43
N VAL A 940 41.60 -18.17 -6.50
CA VAL A 940 41.53 -18.78 -7.86
C VAL A 940 42.84 -19.42 -8.33
N VAL A 941 43.88 -19.53 -7.49
CA VAL A 941 45.17 -20.18 -7.89
C VAL A 941 45.48 -21.48 -7.11
N LEU A 942 44.59 -21.97 -6.24
CA LEU A 942 44.81 -23.20 -5.47
C LEU A 942 43.80 -24.33 -5.78
N MET A 943 43.41 -24.47 -7.05
CA MET A 943 42.85 -25.72 -7.60
C MET A 943 43.63 -26.20 -8.84
N ALA A 944 44.95 -26.25 -8.72
CA ALA A 944 45.79 -26.96 -9.68
C ALA A 944 46.92 -27.68 -8.93
N GLY A 945 46.57 -28.75 -8.22
CA GLY A 945 47.59 -29.60 -7.61
C GLY A 945 47.00 -30.77 -6.85
N VAL A 946 47.34 -31.98 -7.34
CA VAL A 946 47.45 -33.23 -6.56
C VAL A 946 46.08 -33.91 -6.31
N LEU A 947 45.70 -35.09 -6.83
CA LEU A 947 46.43 -36.33 -7.11
C LEU A 947 45.48 -37.32 -7.85
N ILE A 948 45.82 -37.76 -9.06
CA ILE A 948 45.44 -39.12 -9.51
C ILE A 948 46.71 -39.82 -9.99
N ILE A 949 47.33 -40.56 -9.07
CA ILE A 949 48.27 -41.62 -9.40
C ILE A 949 47.51 -42.94 -9.33
N ARG A 950 47.33 -43.60 -10.48
CA ARG A 950 47.44 -45.06 -10.59
C ARG A 950 47.70 -45.53 -12.02
N LYS A 951 49.00 -45.77 -12.29
CA LYS A 951 49.61 -46.87 -13.07
C LYS A 951 48.81 -47.51 -14.23
N ARG A 952 49.41 -47.45 -15.44
CA ARG A 952 49.95 -48.59 -16.25
C ARG A 952 50.47 -48.03 -17.60
N ARG A 953 51.79 -47.96 -17.82
CA ARG A 953 52.70 -48.91 -18.51
C ARG A 953 52.39 -49.20 -20.00
N HIS A 954 53.42 -48.94 -20.83
CA HIS A 954 53.68 -49.39 -22.22
C HIS A 954 52.88 -48.67 -23.33
N THR A 955 53.42 -48.25 -24.48
CA THR A 955 54.72 -48.39 -25.19
C THR A 955 54.78 -47.36 -26.34
N ALA A 956 56.00 -47.01 -26.78
CA ALA A 956 56.49 -46.63 -28.14
C ALA A 956 55.44 -46.40 -29.27
N GLU A 957 55.55 -45.42 -30.17
CA GLU A 957 56.68 -44.71 -30.79
C GLU A 957 56.37 -43.22 -31.01
#